data_AF-A0A2V5QHA5-F1
#
_entry.id   AF-A0A2V5QHA5-F1
#
_cell.length_a   1.000
_cell.length_b   1.000
_cell.length_c   1.000
_cell.angle_alpha   90.00
_cell.angle_beta   90.00
_cell.angle_gamma   90.00
#
_symmetry.space_group_name_H-M   'P 1'
#
loop_
_entity.id
_entity.type
_entity.pdbx_description
1 polymer ?
#
loop_
_entity_poly.entity_id
_entity_poly.type
_entity_poly.pdbx_seq_one_letter_code
_entity_poly.pdbx_strand_id
1 'polypeptide(L)'
;MNGKEPFRRNHQNKDKTVKKDASELKLIQGDPEMNRQTTTTKKQHFQGAFLFSLAFAVAYPIPPAFAQRESGDQPLVQSAAHWAWQNPLPQGNHLFGLSFTDANNGTAVGLHGTILRTTDGGHHWIIQSSGKTNWLYGVSFVDANNGTAVGVNGTILKTADGGQSWVSQTSGTTNALLAVSFTDANTGTAVGENGIILRTTDGGASWVSQASGTTNNLNAVSFSDTNNGTAVSWYGIIIRTTDGGAHWLSQRSGTGEFLYGVSFTDANNGTAVGEDGTILRTTNGGIRWFHQASGTTNFLWGVSFADANNGIAVGAEGTILRTTDGGNTWVSQTSGTTQSLIGASLIGANAGATVGFLGTILHTANGGTSWVSQSSAVTIVSLEDVSFSDANNGTAVGDFGTIVRTIDAGRTWVSQTSPSSNTLLGVSFTDANTGTAVGEFGTILRTTDGGNTWVQQVTRRNNDLWGVSFADADHGTAVGSGGRILTTRDGGNTWIRQSSGTGVPLTGVSRTDANIGTVTGGAGIILRTTDGGNNWVPQVSGTLNDLLRVSFTDANSGTTVGQFGTILRTTDGGTNWVPQQSGTTELLTGVSFTDVNHGMVSGVFGIILRTTDGGETWVLETTPTDYDLSRISCTGANNGTAVGYGGSIFRREAVR
;
A
#
# COMPACT_ATOMS: atom_id res chain seq x y z
N MET A 1 15.13 -5.76 56.93
CA MET A 1 15.55 -6.66 55.83
C MET A 1 14.62 -7.84 55.87
N ASN A 2 13.48 -7.76 55.18
CA ASN A 2 12.40 -8.74 55.32
C ASN A 2 12.19 -9.48 54.01
N GLY A 3 12.52 -10.77 54.04
CA GLY A 3 11.98 -11.77 53.15
C GLY A 3 11.11 -12.75 53.95
N LYS A 4 10.01 -13.15 53.31
CA LYS A 4 9.20 -14.37 53.51
C LYS A 4 8.48 -14.59 54.86
N GLU A 5 7.16 -14.67 54.76
CA GLU A 5 6.29 -15.47 55.64
C GLU A 5 5.32 -16.34 54.79
N PRO A 6 4.96 -17.56 55.24
CA PRO A 6 3.96 -18.42 54.61
C PRO A 6 2.66 -18.65 55.44
N PHE A 7 1.56 -18.81 54.70
CA PHE A 7 0.38 -19.69 54.84
C PHE A 7 -0.23 -20.12 56.20
N ARG A 8 -1.56 -19.91 56.34
CA ARG A 8 -2.71 -20.81 56.70
C ARG A 8 -3.79 -20.04 57.49
N ARG A 9 -5.12 -20.28 57.48
CA ARG A 9 -6.08 -21.24 56.87
C ARG A 9 -7.56 -20.78 57.16
N ASN A 10 -8.53 -21.46 56.51
CA ASN A 10 -10.00 -21.62 56.78
C ASN A 10 -10.92 -20.87 55.78
N HIS A 11 -11.99 -21.43 55.18
CA HIS A 11 -13.02 -22.35 55.70
C HIS A 11 -13.66 -23.26 54.61
N GLN A 12 -14.52 -24.19 55.04
CA GLN A 12 -15.11 -25.37 54.37
C GLN A 12 -16.49 -25.18 53.67
N ASN A 13 -16.72 -26.01 52.63
CA ASN A 13 -17.90 -26.78 52.13
C ASN A 13 -19.37 -26.44 52.49
N LYS A 14 -20.28 -26.51 51.48
CA LYS A 14 -21.21 -27.66 51.24
C LYS A 14 -22.12 -27.54 49.98
N ASP A 15 -22.48 -28.71 49.45
CA ASP A 15 -23.26 -29.10 48.26
C ASP A 15 -24.74 -28.67 48.17
N LYS A 16 -25.32 -28.61 46.94
CA LYS A 16 -26.32 -29.57 46.39
C LYS A 16 -27.01 -29.13 45.08
N THR A 17 -27.40 -30.14 44.30
CA THR A 17 -27.93 -30.21 42.92
C THR A 17 -29.46 -30.36 42.78
N VAL A 18 -30.01 -29.82 41.66
CA VAL A 18 -31.01 -30.39 40.68
C VAL A 18 -32.52 -30.53 41.01
N LYS A 19 -33.39 -29.92 40.15
CA LYS A 19 -34.55 -30.45 39.34
C LYS A 19 -35.51 -29.28 38.93
N LYS A 20 -35.82 -29.03 37.64
CA LYS A 20 -36.81 -29.63 36.69
C LYS A 20 -38.27 -29.13 36.88
N ASP A 21 -38.85 -28.44 35.88
CA ASP A 21 -40.07 -28.86 35.17
C ASP A 21 -40.53 -27.90 34.05
N ALA A 22 -41.30 -28.46 33.10
CA ALA A 22 -41.74 -27.90 31.84
C ALA A 22 -43.28 -27.95 31.68
N SER A 23 -43.76 -27.29 30.62
CA SER A 23 -45.05 -27.42 29.89
C SER A 23 -46.31 -26.70 30.42
N GLU A 24 -46.96 -25.88 29.58
CA GLU A 24 -48.13 -26.27 28.77
C GLU A 24 -48.59 -25.18 27.75
N LEU A 25 -49.12 -25.65 26.61
CA LEU A 25 -49.76 -24.94 25.50
C LEU A 25 -51.27 -24.74 25.74
N LYS A 26 -51.90 -23.72 25.13
CA LYS A 26 -53.25 -23.84 24.53
C LYS A 26 -53.57 -22.73 23.51
N LEU A 27 -54.01 -23.16 22.32
CA LEU A 27 -54.68 -22.40 21.23
C LEU A 27 -56.19 -22.26 21.50
N ILE A 28 -56.83 -21.16 21.04
CA ILE A 28 -58.23 -21.10 20.51
C ILE A 28 -58.35 -20.00 19.41
N GLN A 29 -59.15 -20.29 18.37
CA GLN A 29 -59.44 -19.57 17.10
C GLN A 29 -60.56 -18.50 17.18
N GLY A 30 -60.67 -17.60 16.16
CA GLY A 30 -61.94 -16.99 15.68
C GLY A 30 -61.90 -15.56 15.05
N ASP A 31 -62.17 -15.44 13.74
CA ASP A 31 -62.39 -14.25 12.85
C ASP A 31 -63.71 -13.43 13.13
N PRO A 32 -64.15 -12.33 12.42
CA PRO A 32 -63.70 -11.67 11.15
C PRO A 32 -63.70 -10.10 11.08
N GLU A 33 -63.19 -9.58 9.94
CA GLU A 33 -63.44 -8.30 9.20
C GLU A 33 -63.77 -6.95 9.91
N MET A 34 -62.99 -5.89 9.60
CA MET A 34 -63.57 -4.61 9.13
C MET A 34 -62.59 -3.78 8.28
N ASN A 35 -63.09 -3.43 7.10
CA ASN A 35 -62.47 -2.69 6.02
C ASN A 35 -62.33 -1.18 6.35
N ARG A 36 -61.12 -0.61 6.36
CA ARG A 36 -60.91 0.82 6.04
C ARG A 36 -59.60 1.01 5.28
N GLN A 37 -59.74 1.33 4.00
CA GLN A 37 -58.71 2.00 3.21
C GLN A 37 -58.41 3.37 3.82
N THR A 38 -57.17 3.57 4.23
CA THR A 38 -56.55 4.90 4.29
C THR A 38 -55.17 4.80 3.66
N THR A 39 -55.08 5.37 2.46
CA THR A 39 -53.85 5.73 1.76
C THR A 39 -53.02 6.68 2.63
N THR A 40 -51.86 6.22 3.07
CA THR A 40 -50.78 7.11 3.55
C THR A 40 -49.42 6.47 3.28
N THR A 41 -48.79 6.98 2.24
CA THR A 41 -47.35 7.10 1.96
C THR A 41 -46.42 6.17 2.76
N LYS A 42 -46.00 5.06 2.14
CA LYS A 42 -44.85 4.26 2.61
C LYS A 42 -43.62 5.18 2.64
N LYS A 43 -43.09 5.44 3.85
CA LYS A 43 -41.68 5.81 4.04
C LYS A 43 -40.84 4.68 3.48
N GLN A 44 -40.31 4.86 2.28
CA GLN A 44 -39.22 4.01 1.79
C GLN A 44 -38.00 4.32 2.65
N HIS A 45 -37.64 3.37 3.51
CA HIS A 45 -36.33 3.33 4.12
C HIS A 45 -35.31 3.13 2.98
N PHE A 46 -34.67 4.21 2.55
CA PHE A 46 -33.49 4.16 1.70
C PHE A 46 -32.36 3.54 2.53
N GLN A 47 -32.18 2.23 2.39
CA GLN A 47 -30.94 1.57 2.81
C GLN A 47 -29.90 1.80 1.71
N GLY A 48 -29.15 2.89 1.83
CA GLY A 48 -27.86 3.02 1.16
C GLY A 48 -26.87 2.11 1.88
N ALA A 49 -26.42 1.06 1.20
CA ALA A 49 -25.44 0.12 1.71
C ALA A 49 -24.10 0.84 1.90
N PHE A 50 -23.82 1.26 3.12
CA PHE A 50 -22.53 1.79 3.53
C PHE A 50 -21.59 0.59 3.74
N LEU A 51 -20.81 0.23 2.72
CA LEU A 51 -19.68 -0.70 2.85
C LEU A 51 -18.38 0.12 2.81
N PHE A 52 -18.08 0.79 3.92
CA PHE A 52 -16.72 1.20 4.22
C PHE A 52 -16.29 0.44 5.47
N SER A 53 -15.81 -0.79 5.26
CA SER A 53 -14.81 -1.35 6.18
C SER A 53 -13.48 -0.73 5.82
N LEU A 54 -13.21 0.47 6.33
CA LEU A 54 -11.83 0.95 6.51
C LEU A 54 -11.25 0.13 7.66
N ALA A 55 -10.81 -1.07 7.31
CA ALA A 55 -9.90 -1.87 8.12
C ALA A 55 -8.76 -2.24 7.19
N PHE A 56 -7.75 -1.37 7.08
CA PHE A 56 -6.49 -1.69 6.41
C PHE A 56 -5.68 -2.63 7.31
N ALA A 57 -6.12 -3.87 7.39
CA ALA A 57 -5.33 -4.98 7.90
C ALA A 57 -5.76 -6.25 7.17
N VAL A 58 -5.44 -6.32 5.88
CA VAL A 58 -5.41 -7.60 5.17
C VAL A 58 -3.94 -7.87 4.89
N ALA A 59 -3.39 -8.89 5.55
CA ALA A 59 -2.17 -9.52 5.07
C ALA A 59 -2.47 -9.95 3.63
N TYR A 60 -1.83 -9.33 2.64
CA TYR A 60 -1.96 -9.74 1.25
C TYR A 60 -1.35 -11.14 1.09
N PRO A 61 -2.14 -12.22 0.84
CA PRO A 61 -1.63 -13.24 -0.06
C PRO A 61 -1.44 -12.57 -1.42
N ILE A 62 -0.32 -12.86 -2.10
CA ILE A 62 -0.06 -12.43 -3.48
C ILE A 62 -1.32 -12.79 -4.30
N PRO A 63 -2.11 -11.82 -4.80
CA PRO A 63 -3.27 -12.14 -5.61
C PRO A 63 -2.79 -12.63 -6.99
N PRO A 64 -3.43 -13.63 -7.61
CA PRO A 64 -3.16 -13.95 -9.00
C PRO A 64 -3.53 -12.76 -9.90
N ALA A 65 -2.74 -12.57 -10.95
CA ALA A 65 -2.77 -11.43 -11.86
C ALA A 65 -4.17 -11.12 -12.41
N PHE A 66 -4.63 -9.87 -12.25
CA PHE A 66 -5.73 -9.30 -13.03
C PHE A 66 -5.15 -8.47 -14.18
N ALA A 67 -5.61 -8.76 -15.40
CA ALA A 67 -5.19 -8.10 -16.62
C ALA A 67 -5.66 -6.63 -16.66
N GLN A 68 -4.73 -5.68 -16.71
CA GLN A 68 -5.00 -4.29 -17.10
C GLN A 68 -4.84 -4.13 -18.61
N ARG A 69 -5.76 -3.36 -19.19
CA ARG A 69 -5.87 -3.09 -20.63
C ARG A 69 -4.93 -1.95 -21.03
N GLU A 70 -4.18 -2.16 -22.11
CA GLU A 70 -3.23 -1.22 -22.69
C GLU A 70 -3.88 0.16 -22.99
N SER A 71 -3.26 1.23 -22.49
CA SER A 71 -3.48 2.59 -23.00
C SER A 71 -2.63 2.75 -24.26
N GLY A 72 -3.28 3.02 -25.39
CA GLY A 72 -2.61 3.25 -26.67
C GLY A 72 -1.74 4.51 -26.65
N ASP A 73 -0.57 4.42 -27.27
CA ASP A 73 0.38 5.52 -27.48
C ASP A 73 -0.31 6.75 -28.09
N GLN A 74 -0.54 7.76 -27.24
CA GLN A 74 -0.70 9.15 -27.68
C GLN A 74 0.65 9.85 -27.48
N PRO A 75 1.07 10.72 -28.41
CA PRO A 75 2.37 11.39 -28.30
C PRO A 75 2.41 12.22 -27.02
N LEU A 76 3.26 11.81 -26.09
CA LEU A 76 3.52 12.51 -24.83
C LEU A 76 4.10 13.89 -25.16
N VAL A 77 3.29 14.94 -25.01
CA VAL A 77 3.84 16.24 -24.67
C VAL A 77 4.51 16.02 -23.32
N GLN A 78 5.83 16.02 -23.31
CA GLN A 78 6.64 15.81 -22.12
C GLN A 78 6.16 16.80 -21.05
N SER A 79 5.46 16.29 -20.04
CA SER A 79 5.02 17.09 -18.91
C SER A 79 6.27 17.69 -18.27
N ALA A 80 6.33 19.02 -18.16
CA ALA A 80 7.39 19.74 -17.48
C ALA A 80 7.38 19.53 -15.95
N ALA A 81 6.59 18.57 -15.44
CA ALA A 81 6.52 18.18 -14.03
C ALA A 81 6.22 16.68 -13.86
N HIS A 82 6.63 16.10 -12.73
CA HIS A 82 6.37 14.72 -12.34
C HIS A 82 6.06 14.60 -10.84
N TRP A 83 5.47 13.47 -10.42
CA TRP A 83 5.25 13.17 -9.01
C TRP A 83 6.43 12.38 -8.44
N ALA A 84 7.04 12.91 -7.38
CA ALA A 84 8.19 12.33 -6.71
C ALA A 84 7.82 11.82 -5.31
N TRP A 85 8.34 10.65 -4.95
CA TRP A 85 8.28 10.11 -3.60
C TRP A 85 8.94 11.07 -2.60
N GLN A 86 8.27 11.31 -1.48
CA GLN A 86 8.82 12.02 -0.31
C GLN A 86 8.81 11.15 0.94
N ASN A 87 7.97 10.11 0.96
CA ASN A 87 7.96 9.09 2.00
C ASN A 87 7.27 7.81 1.51
N PRO A 88 7.82 6.62 1.78
CA PRO A 88 9.22 6.36 2.15
C PRO A 88 10.21 6.78 1.06
N LEU A 89 11.48 7.00 1.45
CA LEU A 89 12.60 7.22 0.54
C LEU A 89 13.53 5.99 0.52
N PRO A 90 14.12 5.63 -0.64
CA PRO A 90 13.99 6.32 -1.94
C PRO A 90 12.60 6.19 -2.57
N GLN A 91 11.82 5.18 -2.19
CA GLN A 91 10.44 4.93 -2.63
C GLN A 91 9.75 3.89 -1.74
N GLY A 92 8.41 3.79 -1.81
CA GLY A 92 7.59 2.90 -0.98
C GLY A 92 7.00 1.66 -1.64
N ASN A 93 7.19 1.42 -2.95
CA ASN A 93 6.67 0.22 -3.61
C ASN A 93 7.34 -1.04 -3.04
N HIS A 94 6.58 -2.14 -2.95
CA HIS A 94 7.12 -3.45 -2.56
C HIS A 94 8.23 -3.88 -3.53
N LEU A 95 9.33 -4.38 -2.97
CA LEU A 95 10.47 -4.92 -3.71
C LEU A 95 10.50 -6.45 -3.59
N PHE A 96 10.77 -7.13 -4.69
CA PHE A 96 10.68 -8.59 -4.79
C PHE A 96 12.03 -9.23 -5.14
N GLY A 97 12.70 -8.71 -6.18
CA GLY A 97 13.97 -9.26 -6.67
C GLY A 97 15.16 -8.43 -6.22
N LEU A 98 16.28 -9.10 -5.95
CA LEU A 98 17.55 -8.47 -5.60
C LEU A 98 18.72 -9.25 -6.21
N SER A 99 19.65 -8.54 -6.85
CA SER A 99 20.88 -9.12 -7.36
C SER A 99 22.05 -8.18 -7.11
N PHE A 100 23.03 -8.64 -6.35
CA PHE A 100 24.35 -8.02 -6.28
C PHE A 100 25.34 -8.84 -7.10
N THR A 101 26.25 -8.16 -7.79
CA THR A 101 27.34 -8.80 -8.55
C THR A 101 28.69 -8.72 -7.86
N ASP A 102 28.84 -7.72 -7.00
CA ASP A 102 30.00 -7.51 -6.15
C ASP A 102 29.58 -6.70 -4.91
N ALA A 103 30.54 -6.30 -4.08
CA ALA A 103 30.26 -5.60 -2.82
C ALA A 103 29.68 -4.19 -3.01
N ASN A 104 29.74 -3.63 -4.22
CA ASN A 104 29.31 -2.26 -4.53
C ASN A 104 28.05 -2.22 -5.40
N ASN A 105 27.94 -3.15 -6.35
CA ASN A 105 26.94 -3.11 -7.42
C ASN A 105 25.74 -4.01 -7.10
N GLY A 106 24.58 -3.39 -6.87
CA GLY A 106 23.33 -4.10 -6.56
C GLY A 106 22.12 -3.49 -7.27
N THR A 107 21.17 -4.34 -7.65
CA THR A 107 19.91 -3.92 -8.29
C THR A 107 18.73 -4.59 -7.61
N ALA A 108 17.71 -3.81 -7.26
CA ALA A 108 16.44 -4.29 -6.72
C ALA A 108 15.29 -3.96 -7.68
N VAL A 109 14.29 -4.83 -7.75
CA VAL A 109 13.12 -4.65 -8.63
C VAL A 109 11.82 -4.90 -7.87
N GLY A 110 10.72 -4.27 -8.29
CA GLY A 110 9.45 -4.32 -7.54
C GLY A 110 8.19 -3.93 -8.32
N LEU A 111 7.15 -3.54 -7.58
CA LEU A 111 5.88 -3.08 -8.15
C LEU A 111 6.07 -1.83 -9.01
N HIS A 112 5.07 -1.54 -9.85
CA HIS A 112 5.02 -0.37 -10.72
C HIS A 112 6.29 -0.20 -11.60
N GLY A 113 6.91 -1.30 -12.02
CA GLY A 113 8.15 -1.25 -12.80
C GLY A 113 9.35 -0.65 -12.05
N THR A 114 9.31 -0.60 -10.71
CA THR A 114 10.40 -0.06 -9.89
C THR A 114 11.70 -0.82 -10.16
N ILE A 115 12.75 -0.06 -10.46
CA ILE A 115 14.14 -0.53 -10.49
C ILE A 115 14.97 0.43 -9.63
N LEU A 116 15.69 -0.11 -8.66
CA LEU A 116 16.65 0.63 -7.83
C LEU A 116 18.05 0.10 -8.07
N ARG A 117 19.02 1.00 -8.24
CA ARG A 117 20.44 0.66 -8.42
C ARG A 117 21.29 1.28 -7.34
N THR A 118 22.22 0.52 -6.82
CA THR A 118 23.33 0.99 -5.99
C THR A 118 24.67 0.64 -6.66
N THR A 119 25.65 1.53 -6.51
CA THR A 119 27.04 1.34 -6.94
C THR A 119 28.02 1.56 -5.79
N ASP A 120 27.51 1.59 -4.55
CA ASP A 120 28.27 1.83 -3.33
C ASP A 120 27.88 0.88 -2.20
N GLY A 121 27.40 -0.32 -2.55
CA GLY A 121 27.15 -1.39 -1.58
C GLY A 121 25.84 -1.22 -0.82
N GLY A 122 24.88 -0.52 -1.42
CA GLY A 122 23.57 -0.27 -0.85
C GLY A 122 23.49 0.95 0.05
N HIS A 123 24.56 1.74 0.17
CA HIS A 123 24.53 3.00 0.93
C HIS A 123 23.63 4.05 0.30
N HIS A 124 23.57 4.09 -1.04
CA HIS A 124 22.62 4.90 -1.78
C HIS A 124 21.96 4.08 -2.89
N TRP A 125 20.65 4.27 -3.04
CA TRP A 125 19.83 3.63 -4.06
C TRP A 125 19.19 4.69 -4.95
N ILE A 126 19.40 4.56 -6.26
CA ILE A 126 18.91 5.48 -7.28
C ILE A 126 17.81 4.78 -8.08
N ILE A 127 16.66 5.44 -8.24
CA ILE A 127 15.57 4.95 -9.09
C ILE A 127 16.00 5.04 -10.56
N GLN A 128 15.85 3.95 -11.29
CA GLN A 128 16.07 3.87 -12.73
C GLN A 128 14.73 3.75 -13.46
N SER A 129 14.65 4.33 -14.66
CA SER A 129 13.48 4.15 -15.51
C SER A 129 13.52 2.78 -16.17
N SER A 130 12.47 1.98 -15.95
CA SER A 130 12.25 0.72 -16.65
C SER A 130 11.54 0.89 -18.00
N GLY A 131 10.97 2.07 -18.26
CA GLY A 131 10.09 2.33 -19.40
C GLY A 131 8.75 1.59 -19.34
N LYS A 132 8.40 0.98 -18.20
CA LYS A 132 7.19 0.17 -17.99
C LYS A 132 6.61 0.41 -16.59
N THR A 133 5.32 0.14 -16.41
CA THR A 133 4.66 0.11 -15.10
C THR A 133 4.38 -1.32 -14.62
N ASN A 134 4.70 -2.32 -15.43
CA ASN A 134 4.52 -3.73 -15.10
C ASN A 134 5.36 -4.10 -13.86
N TRP A 135 4.77 -4.83 -12.92
CA TRP A 135 5.48 -5.33 -11.75
C TRP A 135 6.63 -6.25 -12.17
N LEU A 136 7.80 -6.08 -11.54
CA LEU A 136 8.99 -6.86 -11.78
C LEU A 136 9.27 -7.75 -10.56
N TYR A 137 9.38 -9.06 -10.76
CA TYR A 137 9.52 -10.05 -9.69
C TYR A 137 10.95 -10.54 -9.52
N GLY A 138 11.67 -10.76 -10.62
CA GLY A 138 13.01 -11.32 -10.62
C GLY A 138 14.01 -10.42 -11.31
N VAL A 139 15.25 -10.41 -10.82
CA VAL A 139 16.38 -9.74 -11.48
C VAL A 139 17.64 -10.57 -11.33
N SER A 140 18.45 -10.64 -12.37
CA SER A 140 19.74 -11.33 -12.36
C SER A 140 20.75 -10.49 -13.14
N PHE A 141 21.87 -10.18 -12.49
CA PHE A 141 23.05 -9.62 -13.12
C PHE A 141 24.20 -10.62 -13.06
N VAL A 142 25.03 -10.64 -14.10
CA VAL A 142 26.23 -11.49 -14.20
C VAL A 142 27.53 -10.69 -14.03
N ASP A 143 27.45 -9.38 -14.25
CA ASP A 143 28.49 -8.40 -13.98
C ASP A 143 27.85 -7.02 -13.73
N ALA A 144 28.64 -5.98 -13.49
CA ALA A 144 28.12 -4.66 -13.16
C ALA A 144 27.28 -4.00 -14.27
N ASN A 145 27.33 -4.50 -15.51
CA ASN A 145 26.71 -3.89 -16.69
C ASN A 145 25.54 -4.72 -17.25
N ASN A 146 25.66 -6.05 -17.23
CA ASN A 146 24.74 -6.97 -17.89
C ASN A 146 23.72 -7.53 -16.89
N GLY A 147 22.45 -7.14 -17.08
CA GLY A 147 21.36 -7.56 -16.20
C GLY A 147 20.04 -7.79 -16.95
N THR A 148 19.21 -8.66 -16.39
CA THR A 148 17.86 -8.94 -16.89
C THR A 148 16.86 -8.91 -15.74
N ALA A 149 15.75 -8.21 -15.92
CA ALA A 149 14.60 -8.19 -15.02
C ALA A 149 13.39 -8.82 -15.69
N VAL A 150 12.56 -9.54 -14.93
CA VAL A 150 11.37 -10.24 -15.42
C VAL A 150 10.15 -9.93 -14.55
N GLY A 151 8.95 -10.01 -15.12
CA GLY A 151 7.74 -9.58 -14.43
C GLY A 151 6.41 -10.06 -15.02
N VAL A 152 5.32 -9.40 -14.60
CA VAL A 152 3.95 -9.68 -15.05
C VAL A 152 3.80 -9.56 -16.58
N ASN A 153 2.78 -10.20 -17.15
CA ASN A 153 2.46 -10.13 -18.59
C ASN A 153 3.64 -10.53 -19.50
N GLY A 154 4.46 -11.50 -19.08
CA GLY A 154 5.63 -11.94 -19.83
C GLY A 154 6.73 -10.90 -19.99
N THR A 155 6.79 -9.90 -19.10
CA THR A 155 7.77 -8.80 -19.19
C THR A 155 9.19 -9.33 -19.04
N ILE A 156 10.07 -8.96 -19.98
CA ILE A 156 11.52 -9.15 -19.89
C ILE A 156 12.19 -7.84 -20.28
N LEU A 157 13.01 -7.30 -19.38
CA LEU A 157 13.82 -6.10 -19.59
C LEU A 157 15.29 -6.47 -19.48
N LYS A 158 16.12 -6.02 -20.43
CA LYS A 158 17.57 -6.23 -20.41
C LYS A 158 18.31 -4.90 -20.35
N THR A 159 19.38 -4.86 -19.57
CA THR A 159 20.38 -3.79 -19.59
C THR A 159 21.75 -4.36 -19.94
N ALA A 160 22.56 -3.55 -20.62
CA ALA A 160 23.98 -3.82 -20.91
C ALA A 160 24.88 -2.67 -20.44
N ASP A 161 24.34 -1.70 -19.70
CA ASP A 161 25.00 -0.47 -19.25
C ASP A 161 24.80 -0.22 -17.74
N GLY A 162 24.50 -1.27 -16.98
CA GLY A 162 24.36 -1.19 -15.51
C GLY A 162 23.04 -0.55 -15.07
N GLY A 163 22.03 -0.61 -15.94
CA GLY A 163 20.67 -0.12 -15.71
C GLY A 163 20.46 1.36 -16.07
N GLN A 164 21.42 2.00 -16.74
CA GLN A 164 21.20 3.35 -17.28
C GLN A 164 20.09 3.33 -18.33
N SER A 165 19.99 2.24 -19.09
CA SER A 165 18.87 1.95 -19.96
C SER A 165 18.40 0.49 -19.83
N TRP A 166 17.10 0.29 -19.98
CA TRP A 166 16.44 -1.01 -19.98
C TRP A 166 15.66 -1.20 -21.27
N VAL A 167 15.94 -2.28 -21.99
CA VAL A 167 15.36 -2.59 -23.31
C VAL A 167 14.45 -3.81 -23.18
N SER A 168 13.19 -3.66 -23.58
CA SER A 168 12.21 -4.76 -23.59
C SER A 168 12.63 -5.85 -24.59
N GLN A 169 12.53 -7.10 -24.17
CA GLN A 169 12.71 -8.29 -25.01
C GLN A 169 11.36 -8.95 -25.29
N THR A 170 11.26 -9.70 -26.38
CA THR A 170 10.05 -10.48 -26.69
C THR A 170 10.14 -11.84 -26.01
N SER A 171 9.22 -12.11 -25.09
CA SER A 171 9.16 -13.38 -24.35
C SER A 171 8.34 -14.48 -25.05
N GLY A 172 7.42 -14.09 -25.94
CA GLY A 172 6.50 -15.02 -26.61
C GLY A 172 5.36 -15.54 -25.71
N THR A 173 5.12 -14.94 -24.55
CA THR A 173 4.09 -15.35 -23.58
C THR A 173 3.46 -14.15 -22.89
N THR A 174 2.28 -14.36 -22.30
CA THR A 174 1.61 -13.41 -21.40
C THR A 174 1.62 -13.88 -19.94
N ASN A 175 2.10 -15.09 -19.65
CA ASN A 175 2.23 -15.58 -18.28
C ASN A 175 3.22 -14.70 -17.49
N ALA A 176 2.97 -14.44 -16.20
CA ALA A 176 3.95 -13.73 -15.39
C ALA A 176 5.22 -14.56 -15.22
N LEU A 177 6.37 -13.89 -15.32
CA LEU A 177 7.69 -14.48 -15.06
C LEU A 177 8.12 -14.06 -13.66
N LEU A 178 8.30 -15.04 -12.78
CA LEU A 178 8.48 -14.84 -11.33
C LEU A 178 9.96 -14.80 -10.93
N ALA A 179 10.83 -15.51 -11.64
CA ALA A 179 12.27 -15.53 -11.36
C ALA A 179 13.10 -15.69 -12.62
N VAL A 180 14.35 -15.25 -12.55
CA VAL A 180 15.33 -15.36 -13.64
C VAL A 180 16.71 -15.64 -13.09
N SER A 181 17.47 -16.49 -13.78
CA SER A 181 18.86 -16.83 -13.43
C SER A 181 19.72 -16.86 -14.69
N PHE A 182 20.78 -16.06 -14.72
CA PHE A 182 21.81 -16.08 -15.75
C PHE A 182 23.12 -16.63 -15.19
N THR A 183 23.84 -17.40 -16.00
CA THR A 183 25.16 -17.95 -15.67
C THR A 183 26.29 -17.19 -16.34
N ASP A 184 25.97 -16.49 -17.44
CA ASP A 184 26.84 -15.59 -18.18
C ASP A 184 25.96 -14.59 -18.95
N ALA A 185 26.55 -13.66 -19.72
CA ALA A 185 25.80 -12.61 -20.40
C ALA A 185 24.86 -13.12 -21.54
N ASN A 186 25.03 -14.37 -21.98
CA ASN A 186 24.29 -14.96 -23.09
C ASN A 186 23.27 -16.02 -22.64
N THR A 187 23.55 -16.71 -21.54
CA THR A 187 22.84 -17.91 -21.11
C THR A 187 22.01 -17.66 -19.87
N GLY A 188 20.68 -17.73 -19.99
CA GLY A 188 19.76 -17.45 -18.90
C GLY A 188 18.42 -18.18 -19.01
N THR A 189 17.76 -18.37 -17.86
CA THR A 189 16.45 -19.02 -17.77
C THR A 189 15.51 -18.17 -16.93
N ALA A 190 14.29 -17.93 -17.44
CA ALA A 190 13.19 -17.34 -16.71
C ALA A 190 12.10 -18.39 -16.46
N VAL A 191 11.49 -18.36 -15.29
CA VAL A 191 10.40 -19.28 -14.90
C VAL A 191 9.21 -18.49 -14.34
N GLY A 192 8.02 -19.06 -14.35
CA GLY A 192 6.87 -18.39 -13.76
C GLY A 192 5.56 -19.17 -13.77
N GLU A 193 4.46 -18.43 -13.99
CA GLU A 193 3.10 -18.95 -13.90
C GLU A 193 2.81 -20.08 -14.89
N ASN A 194 1.90 -20.96 -14.52
CA ASN A 194 1.45 -22.10 -15.34
C ASN A 194 2.61 -23.03 -15.77
N GLY A 195 3.66 -23.13 -14.96
CA GLY A 195 4.82 -23.98 -15.23
C GLY A 195 5.72 -23.52 -16.36
N ILE A 196 5.63 -22.25 -16.78
CA ILE A 196 6.40 -21.74 -17.91
C ILE A 196 7.91 -21.69 -17.59
N ILE A 197 8.71 -22.13 -18.56
CA ILE A 197 10.17 -22.00 -18.57
C ILE A 197 10.56 -21.41 -19.92
N LEU A 198 11.33 -20.33 -19.89
CA LEU A 198 11.93 -19.70 -21.07
C LEU A 198 13.45 -19.71 -20.92
N ARG A 199 14.16 -20.10 -21.98
CA ARG A 199 15.63 -20.17 -22.02
C ARG A 199 16.16 -19.28 -23.14
N THR A 200 17.24 -18.56 -22.86
CA THR A 200 18.06 -17.86 -23.86
C THR A 200 19.48 -18.43 -23.85
N THR A 201 20.11 -18.48 -25.03
CA THR A 201 21.54 -18.73 -25.22
C THR A 201 22.22 -17.66 -26.08
N ASP A 202 21.51 -16.58 -26.43
CA ASP A 202 21.98 -15.45 -27.25
C ASP A 202 21.85 -14.10 -26.53
N GLY A 203 21.76 -14.12 -25.20
CA GLY A 203 21.66 -12.93 -24.37
C GLY A 203 20.28 -12.28 -24.39
N GLY A 204 19.22 -13.02 -24.69
CA GLY A 204 17.84 -12.56 -24.66
C GLY A 204 17.35 -11.99 -25.97
N ALA A 205 18.14 -12.11 -27.05
CA ALA A 205 17.68 -11.80 -28.40
C ALA A 205 16.56 -12.76 -28.83
N SER A 206 16.61 -14.01 -28.35
CA SER A 206 15.49 -14.95 -28.43
C SER A 206 15.29 -15.72 -27.12
N TRP A 207 14.04 -16.01 -26.81
CA TRP A 207 13.63 -16.83 -25.67
C TRP A 207 12.85 -18.04 -26.17
N VAL A 208 13.34 -19.24 -25.84
CA VAL A 208 12.77 -20.52 -26.27
C VAL A 208 12.07 -21.19 -25.09
N SER A 209 10.81 -21.58 -25.28
CA SER A 209 10.04 -22.29 -24.25
C SER A 209 10.54 -23.73 -24.06
N GLN A 210 10.61 -24.17 -22.80
CA GLN A 210 10.98 -25.52 -22.40
C GLN A 210 9.84 -26.19 -21.64
N ALA A 211 9.67 -27.50 -21.84
CA ALA A 211 8.66 -28.28 -21.13
C ALA A 211 9.11 -28.55 -19.68
N SER A 212 8.36 -28.04 -18.70
CA SER A 212 8.63 -28.23 -17.28
C SER A 212 8.07 -29.55 -16.71
N GLY A 213 7.08 -30.14 -17.38
CA GLY A 213 6.35 -31.32 -16.89
C GLY A 213 5.32 -31.01 -15.80
N THR A 214 5.04 -29.73 -15.51
CA THR A 214 4.04 -29.29 -14.52
C THR A 214 3.29 -28.06 -15.02
N THR A 215 2.09 -27.83 -14.50
CA THR A 215 1.31 -26.59 -14.71
C THR A 215 1.28 -25.71 -13.47
N ASN A 216 1.98 -26.09 -12.40
CA ASN A 216 2.08 -25.28 -11.19
C ASN A 216 3.06 -24.11 -11.40
N ASN A 217 2.86 -23.03 -10.65
CA ASN A 217 3.73 -21.85 -10.70
C ASN A 217 5.15 -22.20 -10.23
N LEU A 218 6.14 -21.87 -11.06
CA LEU A 218 7.54 -21.97 -10.71
C LEU A 218 8.00 -20.66 -10.08
N ASN A 219 8.23 -20.66 -8.77
CA ASN A 219 8.44 -19.45 -7.98
C ASN A 219 9.90 -18.94 -8.02
N ALA A 220 10.86 -19.87 -8.08
CA ALA A 220 12.28 -19.52 -8.16
C ALA A 220 13.06 -20.52 -9.02
N VAL A 221 14.17 -20.04 -9.58
CA VAL A 221 15.11 -20.84 -10.38
C VAL A 221 16.55 -20.45 -10.02
N SER A 222 17.42 -21.44 -9.94
CA SER A 222 18.86 -21.24 -9.74
C SER A 222 19.64 -22.16 -10.67
N PHE A 223 20.55 -21.58 -11.45
CA PHE A 223 21.55 -22.30 -12.23
C PHE A 223 22.94 -22.11 -11.61
N SER A 224 23.64 -23.21 -11.37
CA SER A 224 25.03 -23.18 -10.88
C SER A 224 26.06 -23.12 -12.01
N ASP A 225 25.65 -23.57 -13.20
CA ASP A 225 26.40 -23.52 -14.45
C ASP A 225 25.42 -23.63 -15.63
N THR A 226 25.91 -23.60 -16.87
CA THR A 226 25.06 -23.59 -18.07
C THR A 226 24.18 -24.83 -18.25
N ASN A 227 24.49 -25.94 -17.57
CA ASN A 227 23.78 -27.22 -17.71
C ASN A 227 22.91 -27.56 -16.50
N ASN A 228 23.34 -27.19 -15.29
CA ASN A 228 22.71 -27.56 -14.02
C ASN A 228 21.81 -26.45 -13.49
N GLY A 229 20.51 -26.70 -13.48
CA GLY A 229 19.49 -25.76 -13.01
C GLY A 229 18.40 -26.45 -12.22
N THR A 230 17.88 -25.78 -11.19
CA THR A 230 16.78 -26.27 -10.35
C THR A 230 15.72 -25.18 -10.21
N ALA A 231 14.45 -25.55 -10.35
CA ALA A 231 13.31 -24.67 -10.10
C ALA A 231 12.37 -25.29 -9.05
N VAL A 232 11.73 -24.43 -8.26
CA VAL A 232 10.87 -24.82 -7.14
C VAL A 232 9.47 -24.21 -7.28
N SER A 233 8.48 -24.87 -6.70
CA SER A 233 7.05 -24.56 -6.87
C SER A 233 6.26 -24.85 -5.60
N TRP A 234 4.99 -24.49 -5.61
CA TRP A 234 3.99 -24.96 -4.66
C TRP A 234 3.92 -26.49 -4.59
N TYR A 235 3.32 -26.99 -3.51
CA TYR A 235 3.15 -28.41 -3.20
C TYR A 235 4.46 -29.21 -3.12
N GLY A 236 5.54 -28.56 -2.65
CA GLY A 236 6.87 -29.18 -2.52
C GLY A 236 7.51 -29.61 -3.84
N ILE A 237 7.04 -29.11 -4.99
CA ILE A 237 7.56 -29.50 -6.30
C ILE A 237 8.96 -28.91 -6.49
N ILE A 238 9.89 -29.79 -6.86
CA ILE A 238 11.25 -29.45 -7.29
C ILE A 238 11.47 -30.10 -8.65
N ILE A 239 11.91 -29.33 -9.64
CA ILE A 239 12.32 -29.83 -10.96
C ILE A 239 13.77 -29.46 -11.23
N ARG A 240 14.51 -30.33 -11.90
CA ARG A 240 15.93 -30.15 -12.19
C ARG A 240 16.26 -30.50 -13.63
N THR A 241 17.18 -29.74 -14.21
CA THR A 241 17.90 -30.04 -15.44
C THR A 241 19.39 -30.27 -15.15
N THR A 242 20.00 -31.16 -15.94
CA THR A 242 21.46 -31.33 -16.02
C THR A 242 21.98 -31.21 -17.45
N ASP A 243 21.14 -30.79 -18.40
CA ASP A 243 21.44 -30.65 -19.83
C ASP A 243 21.04 -29.28 -20.39
N GLY A 244 21.05 -28.24 -19.55
CA GLY A 244 20.79 -26.86 -19.96
C GLY A 244 19.31 -26.54 -20.23
N GLY A 245 18.41 -27.40 -19.75
CA GLY A 245 16.97 -27.26 -19.80
C GLY A 245 16.34 -28.01 -20.98
N ALA A 246 17.09 -28.85 -21.69
CA ALA A 246 16.50 -29.73 -22.70
C ALA A 246 15.52 -30.73 -22.05
N HIS A 247 15.83 -31.19 -20.83
CA HIS A 247 14.92 -31.99 -20.02
C HIS A 247 14.87 -31.51 -18.56
N TRP A 248 13.65 -31.29 -18.07
CA TRP A 248 13.37 -31.01 -16.67
C TRP A 248 12.73 -32.22 -16.00
N LEU A 249 13.34 -32.72 -14.93
CA LEU A 249 12.90 -33.92 -14.21
C LEU A 249 12.50 -33.57 -12.78
N SER A 250 11.37 -34.11 -12.33
CA SER A 250 10.91 -33.95 -10.96
C SER A 250 11.82 -34.65 -9.96
N GLN A 251 12.08 -33.98 -8.84
CA GLN A 251 12.78 -34.51 -7.68
C GLN A 251 11.83 -34.59 -6.47
N ARG A 252 12.04 -35.61 -5.64
CA ARG A 252 11.27 -35.77 -4.41
C ARG A 252 11.86 -34.87 -3.31
N SER A 253 11.12 -33.83 -2.93
CA SER A 253 11.48 -32.90 -1.85
C SER A 253 11.32 -33.50 -0.46
N GLY A 254 10.33 -34.38 -0.28
CA GLY A 254 9.98 -34.96 1.02
C GLY A 254 8.97 -34.12 1.81
N THR A 255 8.44 -33.03 1.24
CA THR A 255 7.46 -32.14 1.86
C THR A 255 6.29 -31.85 0.91
N GLY A 256 5.15 -31.42 1.48
CA GLY A 256 4.02 -30.83 0.76
C GLY A 256 3.99 -29.30 0.82
N GLU A 257 4.85 -28.68 1.63
CA GLU A 257 4.90 -27.23 1.82
C GLU A 257 5.28 -26.48 0.54
N PHE A 258 4.79 -25.26 0.39
CA PHE A 258 5.08 -24.45 -0.80
C PHE A 258 6.52 -23.92 -0.73
N LEU A 259 7.26 -24.06 -1.83
CA LEU A 259 8.63 -23.59 -1.93
C LEU A 259 8.68 -22.28 -2.73
N TYR A 260 9.40 -21.30 -2.21
CA TYR A 260 9.48 -19.94 -2.74
C TYR A 260 10.87 -19.54 -3.23
N GLY A 261 11.92 -20.03 -2.58
CA GLY A 261 13.30 -19.69 -2.92
C GLY A 261 14.18 -20.92 -3.12
N VAL A 262 15.16 -20.82 -4.03
CA VAL A 262 16.18 -21.86 -4.23
C VAL A 262 17.52 -21.23 -4.59
N SER A 263 18.61 -21.78 -4.04
CA SER A 263 19.98 -21.35 -4.31
C SER A 263 20.90 -22.56 -4.39
N PHE A 264 21.70 -22.65 -5.45
CA PHE A 264 22.77 -23.63 -5.61
C PHE A 264 24.14 -22.93 -5.70
N THR A 265 25.14 -23.47 -5.01
CA THR A 265 26.52 -22.97 -5.05
C THR A 265 27.39 -23.72 -6.04
N ASP A 266 27.01 -24.96 -6.35
CA ASP A 266 27.58 -25.80 -7.39
C ASP A 266 26.52 -26.81 -7.84
N ALA A 267 26.88 -27.73 -8.75
CA ALA A 267 25.93 -28.71 -9.28
C ALA A 267 25.34 -29.64 -8.19
N ASN A 268 26.01 -29.83 -7.05
CA ASN A 268 25.62 -30.79 -6.02
C ASN A 268 24.99 -30.14 -4.78
N ASN A 269 25.42 -28.95 -4.41
CA ASN A 269 25.06 -28.29 -3.16
C ASN A 269 23.99 -27.22 -3.38
N GLY A 270 22.82 -27.43 -2.77
CA GLY A 270 21.69 -26.50 -2.91
C GLY A 270 20.76 -26.48 -1.72
N THR A 271 20.05 -25.37 -1.57
CA THR A 271 19.05 -25.13 -0.52
C THR A 271 17.77 -24.57 -1.14
N ALA A 272 16.63 -25.08 -0.69
CA ALA A 272 15.30 -24.54 -1.02
C ALA A 272 14.57 -24.14 0.27
N VAL A 273 13.79 -23.06 0.21
CA VAL A 273 13.05 -22.51 1.36
C VAL A 273 11.59 -22.26 1.02
N GLY A 274 10.71 -22.26 2.04
CA GLY A 274 9.27 -22.20 1.82
C GLY A 274 8.41 -21.87 3.05
N GLU A 275 7.13 -22.22 2.97
CA GLU A 275 6.13 -22.05 4.04
C GLU A 275 6.49 -22.82 5.30
N ASP A 276 5.88 -22.40 6.42
CA ASP A 276 6.05 -22.99 7.75
C ASP A 276 7.53 -23.15 8.18
N GLY A 277 8.37 -22.19 7.78
CA GLY A 277 9.80 -22.19 8.07
C GLY A 277 10.58 -23.30 7.39
N THR A 278 10.07 -23.89 6.31
CA THR A 278 10.70 -25.01 5.59
C THR A 278 12.07 -24.61 5.04
N ILE A 279 13.09 -25.41 5.38
CA ILE A 279 14.41 -25.38 4.74
C ILE A 279 14.76 -26.81 4.31
N LEU A 280 15.03 -27.01 3.03
CA LEU A 280 15.50 -28.26 2.45
C LEU A 280 16.92 -28.08 1.93
N ARG A 281 17.79 -29.06 2.19
CA ARG A 281 19.18 -29.05 1.72
C ARG A 281 19.51 -30.31 0.93
N THR A 282 20.28 -30.16 -0.13
CA THR A 282 20.89 -31.25 -0.89
C THR A 282 22.40 -31.05 -1.03
N THR A 283 23.13 -32.15 -1.07
CA THR A 283 24.58 -32.20 -1.33
C THR A 283 24.92 -33.19 -2.46
N ASN A 284 23.91 -33.64 -3.19
CA ASN A 284 24.03 -34.62 -4.28
C ASN A 284 23.16 -34.24 -5.49
N GLY A 285 22.99 -32.94 -5.74
CA GLY A 285 22.29 -32.43 -6.92
C GLY A 285 20.79 -32.70 -6.88
N GLY A 286 20.20 -32.77 -5.69
CA GLY A 286 18.77 -32.97 -5.48
C GLY A 286 18.28 -34.40 -5.71
N ILE A 287 19.19 -35.38 -5.83
CA ILE A 287 18.82 -36.81 -5.76
C ILE A 287 18.14 -37.10 -4.42
N ARG A 288 18.59 -36.44 -3.34
CA ARG A 288 17.90 -36.40 -2.05
C ARG A 288 17.92 -34.99 -1.46
N TRP A 289 16.81 -34.64 -0.84
CA TRP A 289 16.63 -33.42 -0.06
C TRP A 289 16.39 -33.78 1.41
N PHE A 290 17.01 -33.03 2.32
CA PHE A 290 16.90 -33.22 3.76
C PHE A 290 16.39 -31.95 4.43
N HIS A 291 15.37 -32.08 5.28
CA HIS A 291 14.90 -30.98 6.11
C HIS A 291 15.99 -30.51 7.07
N GLN A 292 16.10 -29.19 7.22
CA GLN A 292 16.96 -28.53 8.21
C GLN A 292 16.07 -27.72 9.15
N ALA A 293 16.44 -27.68 10.43
CA ALA A 293 15.71 -26.88 11.40
C ALA A 293 16.01 -25.39 11.16
N SER A 294 14.95 -24.61 10.89
CA SER A 294 15.04 -23.15 10.72
C SER A 294 14.94 -22.39 12.04
N GLY A 295 14.27 -22.98 13.04
CA GLY A 295 13.98 -22.33 14.32
C GLY A 295 12.81 -21.34 14.28
N THR A 296 12.03 -21.32 13.19
CA THR A 296 10.85 -20.46 13.02
C THR A 296 9.75 -21.20 12.25
N THR A 297 8.52 -20.71 12.35
CA THR A 297 7.38 -21.13 11.51
C THR A 297 7.01 -20.06 10.47
N ASN A 298 7.73 -18.94 10.44
CA ASN A 298 7.48 -17.88 9.47
C ASN A 298 7.80 -18.34 8.06
N PHE A 299 7.04 -17.86 7.08
CA PHE A 299 7.26 -18.16 5.67
C PHE A 299 8.62 -17.61 5.25
N LEU A 300 9.41 -18.43 4.56
CA LEU A 300 10.70 -18.05 3.99
C LEU A 300 10.53 -17.86 2.48
N TRP A 301 10.79 -16.64 2.02
CA TRP A 301 10.54 -16.21 0.64
C TRP A 301 11.80 -16.32 -0.23
N GLY A 302 12.96 -15.95 0.32
CA GLY A 302 14.22 -15.88 -0.41
C GLY A 302 15.35 -16.60 0.31
N VAL A 303 16.27 -17.16 -0.47
CA VAL A 303 17.52 -17.76 0.01
C VAL A 303 18.65 -17.42 -0.95
N SER A 304 19.81 -17.08 -0.40
CA SER A 304 21.01 -16.76 -1.17
C SER A 304 22.25 -17.31 -0.47
N PHE A 305 23.11 -17.97 -1.23
CA PHE A 305 24.44 -18.40 -0.78
C PHE A 305 25.50 -17.66 -1.58
N ALA A 306 26.52 -17.15 -0.89
CA ALA A 306 27.68 -16.53 -1.49
C ALA A 306 28.79 -17.56 -1.80
N ASP A 307 28.86 -18.61 -1.00
CA ASP A 307 29.80 -19.72 -1.13
C ASP A 307 29.24 -20.97 -0.46
N ALA A 308 30.00 -22.07 -0.47
CA ALA A 308 29.58 -23.37 0.06
C ALA A 308 29.22 -23.37 1.57
N ASN A 309 29.65 -22.36 2.32
CA ASN A 309 29.43 -22.24 3.76
C ASN A 309 28.45 -21.12 4.13
N ASN A 310 28.44 -20.03 3.37
CA ASN A 310 27.79 -18.79 3.76
C ASN A 310 26.48 -18.56 2.99
N GLY A 311 25.36 -18.61 3.70
CA GLY A 311 24.05 -18.23 3.16
C GLY A 311 23.16 -17.47 4.13
N ILE A 312 22.12 -16.85 3.57
CA ILE A 312 21.01 -16.22 4.28
C ILE A 312 19.67 -16.70 3.72
N ALA A 313 18.66 -16.79 4.59
CA ALA A 313 17.26 -17.00 4.22
C ALA A 313 16.42 -15.89 4.86
N VAL A 314 15.46 -15.35 4.11
CA VAL A 314 14.65 -14.19 4.54
C VAL A 314 13.17 -14.48 4.39
N GLY A 315 12.34 -13.85 5.22
CA GLY A 315 10.95 -14.25 5.35
C GLY A 315 9.99 -13.20 5.91
N ALA A 316 8.79 -13.67 6.22
CA ALA A 316 7.73 -12.89 6.87
C ALA A 316 8.18 -12.31 8.21
N GLU A 317 7.53 -11.22 8.63
CA GLU A 317 7.77 -10.57 9.93
C GLU A 317 9.23 -10.15 10.16
N GLY A 318 9.94 -9.73 9.10
CA GLY A 318 11.34 -9.33 9.19
C GLY A 318 12.31 -10.48 9.49
N THR A 319 11.91 -11.74 9.24
CA THR A 319 12.76 -12.91 9.51
C THR A 319 14.03 -12.88 8.66
N ILE A 320 15.18 -13.02 9.31
CA ILE A 320 16.48 -13.28 8.67
C ILE A 320 17.16 -14.44 9.40
N LEU A 321 17.55 -15.47 8.66
CA LEU A 321 18.31 -16.62 9.14
C LEU A 321 19.67 -16.62 8.45
N ARG A 322 20.75 -16.89 9.20
CA ARG A 322 22.12 -16.97 8.71
C ARG A 322 22.70 -18.36 8.92
N THR A 323 23.42 -18.88 7.94
CA THR A 323 24.21 -20.11 8.06
C THR A 323 25.66 -19.88 7.67
N THR A 324 26.61 -20.36 8.46
CA THR A 324 28.06 -20.29 8.17
C THR A 324 28.68 -21.67 8.00
N ASP A 325 27.86 -22.72 7.92
CA ASP A 325 28.26 -24.11 7.76
C ASP A 325 27.60 -24.79 6.57
N GLY A 326 27.13 -24.00 5.59
CA GLY A 326 26.58 -24.50 4.34
C GLY A 326 25.14 -24.96 4.45
N GLY A 327 24.38 -24.43 5.42
CA GLY A 327 22.98 -24.73 5.64
C GLY A 327 22.73 -25.95 6.55
N ASN A 328 23.74 -26.43 7.28
CA ASN A 328 23.51 -27.47 8.30
C ASN A 328 22.84 -26.89 9.54
N THR A 329 23.21 -25.66 9.92
CA THR A 329 22.57 -24.91 11.01
C THR A 329 22.22 -23.49 10.58
N TRP A 330 21.11 -22.98 11.13
CA TRP A 330 20.57 -21.66 10.86
C TRP A 330 20.38 -20.89 12.16
N VAL A 331 20.84 -19.64 12.17
CA VAL A 331 20.78 -18.75 13.33
C VAL A 331 20.00 -17.49 12.97
N SER A 332 18.94 -17.21 13.73
CA SER A 332 18.14 -15.99 13.56
C SER A 332 18.96 -14.72 13.81
N GLN A 333 18.76 -13.71 12.96
CA GLN A 333 19.38 -12.39 13.05
C GLN A 333 18.31 -11.33 13.28
N THR A 334 18.64 -10.30 14.07
CA THR A 334 17.74 -9.16 14.28
C THR A 334 17.76 -8.25 13.05
N SER A 335 16.63 -8.09 12.38
CA SER A 335 16.49 -7.24 11.19
C SER A 335 16.17 -5.77 11.52
N GLY A 336 15.56 -5.51 12.67
CA GLY A 336 15.10 -4.16 13.06
C GLY A 336 13.78 -3.73 12.39
N THR A 337 13.09 -4.63 11.69
CA THR A 337 11.80 -4.38 11.03
C THR A 337 10.85 -5.55 11.24
N THR A 338 9.55 -5.29 11.12
CA THR A 338 8.50 -6.32 11.05
C THR A 338 7.97 -6.52 9.64
N GLN A 339 8.48 -5.77 8.65
CA GLN A 339 8.07 -5.93 7.25
C GLN A 339 8.60 -7.25 6.69
N SER A 340 7.79 -7.90 5.85
CA SER A 340 8.20 -9.11 5.14
C SER A 340 9.37 -8.82 4.21
N LEU A 341 10.40 -9.66 4.29
CA LEU A 341 11.59 -9.63 3.46
C LEU A 341 11.47 -10.71 2.38
N ILE A 342 11.68 -10.34 1.12
CA ILE A 342 11.39 -11.17 -0.04
C ILE A 342 12.68 -11.56 -0.76
N GLY A 343 13.38 -10.57 -1.32
CA GLY A 343 14.63 -10.77 -2.06
C GLY A 343 15.83 -10.76 -1.12
N ALA A 344 16.82 -11.62 -1.40
CA ALA A 344 18.07 -11.69 -0.66
C ALA A 344 19.26 -11.88 -1.61
N SER A 345 20.37 -11.24 -1.30
CA SER A 345 21.63 -11.40 -2.04
C SER A 345 22.79 -11.27 -1.07
N LEU A 346 23.60 -12.33 -0.94
CA LEU A 346 24.82 -12.33 -0.12
C LEU A 346 26.05 -12.24 -1.02
N ILE A 347 27.03 -11.44 -0.62
CA ILE A 347 28.31 -11.24 -1.33
C ILE A 347 29.46 -11.55 -0.38
N GLY A 348 30.10 -12.70 -0.62
CA GLY A 348 31.06 -13.29 0.29
C GLY A 348 30.47 -13.59 1.67
N ALA A 349 31.33 -13.73 2.68
CA ALA A 349 30.88 -14.08 4.04
C ALA A 349 30.25 -12.91 4.83
N ASN A 350 30.50 -11.66 4.40
CA ASN A 350 30.29 -10.48 5.23
C ASN A 350 29.28 -9.47 4.66
N ALA A 351 29.24 -9.27 3.34
CA ALA A 351 28.37 -8.27 2.75
C ALA A 351 27.09 -8.91 2.23
N GLY A 352 25.98 -8.19 2.29
CA GLY A 352 24.73 -8.66 1.72
C GLY A 352 23.59 -7.68 1.95
N ALA A 353 22.50 -7.89 1.23
CA ALA A 353 21.31 -7.08 1.36
C ALA A 353 20.05 -7.94 1.23
N THR A 354 18.95 -7.40 1.73
CA THR A 354 17.61 -7.95 1.55
C THR A 354 16.61 -6.82 1.34
N VAL A 355 15.61 -7.10 0.52
CA VAL A 355 14.55 -6.15 0.15
C VAL A 355 13.19 -6.75 0.41
N GLY A 356 12.17 -5.91 0.59
CA GLY A 356 10.83 -6.40 0.87
C GLY A 356 9.75 -5.35 0.79
N PHE A 357 8.75 -5.51 1.66
CA PHE A 357 7.53 -4.71 1.58
C PHE A 357 7.74 -3.24 1.97
N LEU A 358 6.89 -2.36 1.43
CA LEU A 358 6.90 -0.92 1.69
C LEU A 358 8.27 -0.27 1.43
N GLY A 359 8.95 -0.71 0.37
CA GLY A 359 10.27 -0.22 -0.01
C GLY A 359 11.38 -0.56 0.98
N THR A 360 11.19 -1.56 1.86
CA THR A 360 12.20 -1.96 2.85
C THR A 360 13.47 -2.45 2.14
N ILE A 361 14.62 -1.88 2.51
CA ILE A 361 15.95 -2.29 2.07
C ILE A 361 16.84 -2.38 3.31
N LEU A 362 17.41 -3.54 3.59
CA LEU A 362 18.37 -3.76 4.67
C LEU A 362 19.71 -4.19 4.08
N HIS A 363 20.79 -3.66 4.64
CA HIS A 363 22.16 -4.01 4.26
C HIS A 363 22.96 -4.50 5.48
N THR A 364 23.85 -5.46 5.27
CA THR A 364 24.83 -5.92 6.25
C THR A 364 26.22 -5.88 5.62
N ALA A 365 27.21 -5.44 6.40
CA ALA A 365 28.63 -5.46 6.05
C ALA A 365 29.46 -6.39 6.95
N ASN A 366 28.80 -7.08 7.90
CA ASN A 366 29.44 -7.88 8.95
C ASN A 366 28.80 -9.27 9.13
N GLY A 367 28.34 -9.85 8.03
CA GLY A 367 27.90 -11.24 7.94
C GLY A 367 26.56 -11.51 8.62
N GLY A 368 25.71 -10.49 8.74
CA GLY A 368 24.41 -10.57 9.39
C GLY A 368 24.41 -10.20 10.87
N THR A 369 25.58 -9.94 11.48
CA THR A 369 25.68 -9.51 12.90
C THR A 369 24.84 -8.25 13.17
N SER A 370 24.77 -7.34 12.20
CA SER A 370 23.83 -6.23 12.21
C SER A 370 23.29 -5.96 10.81
N TRP A 371 22.03 -5.54 10.75
CA TRP A 371 21.35 -5.07 9.55
C TRP A 371 20.99 -3.59 9.70
N VAL A 372 21.30 -2.80 8.68
CA VAL A 372 21.07 -1.36 8.65
C VAL A 372 20.08 -1.03 7.55
N SER A 373 18.97 -0.37 7.91
CA SER A 373 17.99 0.13 6.93
C SER A 373 18.65 1.16 6.01
N GLN A 374 18.47 0.97 4.71
CA GLN A 374 18.85 1.93 3.66
C GLN A 374 17.64 2.73 3.16
N SER A 375 16.46 2.40 3.67
CA SER A 375 15.23 3.17 3.47
C SER A 375 14.98 4.08 4.67
N SER A 376 14.42 5.25 4.42
CA SER A 376 13.98 6.19 5.45
C SER A 376 12.49 6.46 5.30
N ALA A 377 11.77 6.36 6.40
CA ALA A 377 10.35 6.67 6.44
C ALA A 377 10.02 7.46 7.72
N VAL A 378 9.27 8.54 7.58
CA VAL A 378 8.67 9.21 8.74
C VAL A 378 7.53 8.37 9.32
N THR A 379 6.83 7.63 8.47
CA THR A 379 5.81 6.64 8.83
C THR A 379 5.65 5.64 7.69
N ILE A 380 5.20 4.43 8.02
CA ILE A 380 4.76 3.40 7.07
C ILE A 380 3.27 3.08 7.25
N VAL A 381 2.60 3.86 8.09
CA VAL A 381 1.19 3.76 8.43
C VAL A 381 0.40 4.67 7.48
N SER A 382 -0.72 4.18 6.95
CA SER A 382 -1.55 4.91 5.98
C SER A 382 -1.93 6.30 6.46
N LEU A 383 -1.88 7.26 5.53
CA LEU A 383 -2.30 8.64 5.73
C LEU A 383 -3.64 8.88 5.05
N GLU A 384 -4.55 9.57 5.74
CA GLU A 384 -5.96 9.70 5.37
C GLU A 384 -6.33 11.11 4.89
N ASP A 385 -5.62 12.14 5.39
CA ASP A 385 -5.85 13.52 4.99
C ASP A 385 -4.55 14.33 5.07
N VAL A 386 -4.46 15.38 4.24
CA VAL A 386 -3.35 16.34 4.23
C VAL A 386 -3.90 17.75 4.03
N SER A 387 -3.45 18.67 4.87
CA SER A 387 -3.80 20.09 4.78
C SER A 387 -2.52 20.93 4.75
N PHE A 388 -2.41 21.78 3.75
CA PHE A 388 -1.45 22.88 3.71
C PHE A 388 -2.15 24.18 4.06
N SER A 389 -1.57 24.96 4.96
CA SER A 389 -2.06 26.31 5.29
C SER A 389 -1.36 27.41 4.49
N ASP A 390 -0.17 27.11 3.96
CA ASP A 390 0.54 27.92 2.99
C ASP A 390 1.41 27.03 2.09
N ALA A 391 2.25 27.63 1.24
CA ALA A 391 3.09 26.89 0.30
C ALA A 391 4.15 25.99 0.95
N ASN A 392 4.49 26.22 2.22
CA ASN A 392 5.56 25.54 2.95
C ASN A 392 5.06 24.64 4.08
N ASN A 393 4.02 25.07 4.79
CA ASN A 393 3.53 24.43 6.00
C ASN A 393 2.38 23.47 5.68
N GLY A 394 2.60 22.19 5.95
CA GLY A 394 1.61 21.14 5.73
C GLY A 394 1.60 20.11 6.85
N THR A 395 0.44 19.52 7.12
CA THR A 395 0.29 18.42 8.08
C THR A 395 -0.57 17.33 7.46
N ALA A 396 -0.12 16.08 7.58
CA ALA A 396 -0.88 14.90 7.21
C ALA A 396 -1.18 14.06 8.45
N VAL A 397 -2.34 13.41 8.45
CA VAL A 397 -2.82 12.57 9.55
C VAL A 397 -3.28 11.23 9.03
N GLY A 398 -3.32 10.21 9.88
CA GLY A 398 -3.72 8.88 9.44
C GLY A 398 -3.95 7.87 10.56
N ASP A 399 -3.74 6.60 10.21
CA ASP A 399 -4.01 5.46 11.07
C ASP A 399 -3.20 5.51 12.37
N PHE A 400 -3.75 4.88 13.42
CA PHE A 400 -3.14 4.80 14.75
C PHE A 400 -2.76 6.15 15.38
N GLY A 401 -3.48 7.21 15.02
CA GLY A 401 -3.19 8.56 15.50
C GLY A 401 -1.96 9.21 14.88
N THR A 402 -1.50 8.71 13.73
CA THR A 402 -0.32 9.25 13.04
C THR A 402 -0.53 10.72 12.67
N ILE A 403 0.47 11.55 12.98
CA ILE A 403 0.53 12.96 12.57
C ILE A 403 1.95 13.24 12.09
N VAL A 404 2.09 13.76 10.87
CA VAL A 404 3.37 14.17 10.29
C VAL A 404 3.28 15.58 9.75
N ARG A 405 4.33 16.38 9.91
CA ARG A 405 4.37 17.78 9.53
C ARG A 405 5.56 18.11 8.64
N THR A 406 5.34 18.99 7.68
CA THR A 406 6.36 19.65 6.86
C THR A 406 6.32 21.17 7.07
N ILE A 407 7.49 21.79 6.96
CA ILE A 407 7.67 23.26 6.96
C ILE A 407 8.46 23.74 5.73
N ASP A 408 8.70 22.86 4.77
CA ASP A 408 9.57 23.09 3.61
C ASP A 408 8.91 22.65 2.28
N ALA A 409 7.59 22.76 2.23
CA ALA A 409 6.73 22.46 1.08
C ALA A 409 6.66 20.95 0.77
N GLY A 410 6.72 20.10 1.79
CA GLY A 410 6.60 18.65 1.66
C GLY A 410 7.89 17.94 1.25
N ARG A 411 9.05 18.60 1.31
CA ARG A 411 10.35 17.99 1.01
C ARG A 411 10.85 17.12 2.16
N THR A 412 10.59 17.54 3.39
CA THR A 412 10.85 16.75 4.59
C THR A 412 9.64 16.74 5.50
N TRP A 413 9.48 15.63 6.23
CA TRP A 413 8.37 15.38 7.13
C TRP A 413 8.87 14.90 8.48
N VAL A 414 8.26 15.41 9.55
CA VAL A 414 8.62 15.10 10.94
C VAL A 414 7.37 14.62 11.68
N SER A 415 7.48 13.44 12.30
CA SER A 415 6.40 12.90 13.15
C SER A 415 6.11 13.83 14.32
N GLN A 416 4.83 14.02 14.61
CA GLN A 416 4.35 14.75 15.77
C GLN A 416 3.74 13.78 16.78
N THR A 417 3.76 14.13 18.05
CA THR A 417 3.15 13.32 19.10
C THR A 417 1.64 13.53 19.12
N SER A 418 0.88 12.45 18.94
CA SER A 418 -0.57 12.46 19.13
C SER A 418 -0.93 12.03 20.55
N PRO A 419 -1.89 12.70 21.23
CA PRO A 419 -2.46 12.24 22.49
C PRO A 419 -3.45 11.09 22.34
N SER A 420 -3.73 10.65 21.11
CA SER A 420 -4.69 9.58 20.79
C SER A 420 -4.07 8.57 19.83
N SER A 421 -4.45 7.30 19.98
CA SER A 421 -4.10 6.21 19.06
C SER A 421 -5.24 5.84 18.10
N ASN A 422 -6.34 6.60 18.10
CA ASN A 422 -7.45 6.39 17.16
C ASN A 422 -7.04 6.88 15.77
N THR A 423 -7.52 6.23 14.71
CA THR A 423 -7.29 6.70 13.34
C THR A 423 -7.85 8.12 13.16
N LEU A 424 -7.01 9.00 12.60
CA LEU A 424 -7.36 10.37 12.24
C LEU A 424 -7.69 10.40 10.74
N LEU A 425 -8.89 10.89 10.41
CA LEU A 425 -9.51 10.76 9.08
C LEU A 425 -9.62 12.09 8.34
N GLY A 426 -9.50 13.21 9.07
CA GLY A 426 -9.55 14.55 8.49
C GLY A 426 -8.67 15.54 9.24
N VAL A 427 -8.07 16.49 8.53
CA VAL A 427 -7.27 17.57 9.10
C VAL A 427 -7.50 18.88 8.36
N SER A 428 -7.55 19.99 9.11
CA SER A 428 -7.68 21.34 8.56
C SER A 428 -6.83 22.30 9.36
N PHE A 429 -5.99 23.06 8.66
CA PHE A 429 -5.23 24.18 9.20
C PHE A 429 -5.70 25.50 8.58
N THR A 430 -5.76 26.54 9.40
CA THR A 430 -6.17 27.90 8.99
C THR A 430 -4.98 28.83 8.81
N ASP A 431 -3.89 28.53 9.51
CA ASP A 431 -2.60 29.18 9.40
C ASP A 431 -1.49 28.16 9.74
N ALA A 432 -0.23 28.59 9.81
CA ALA A 432 0.90 27.69 10.09
C ALA A 432 0.85 27.04 11.50
N ASN A 433 0.09 27.61 12.44
CA ASN A 433 0.06 27.27 13.86
C ASN A 433 -1.26 26.63 14.32
N THR A 434 -2.39 27.02 13.75
CA THR A 434 -3.72 26.66 14.22
C THR A 434 -4.36 25.59 13.33
N GLY A 435 -4.58 24.40 13.90
CA GLY A 435 -5.14 23.27 13.17
C GLY A 435 -5.99 22.35 14.03
N THR A 436 -6.86 21.60 13.36
CA THR A 436 -7.72 20.58 13.98
C THR A 436 -7.67 19.29 13.17
N ALA A 437 -7.51 18.16 13.85
CA ALA A 437 -7.65 16.82 13.29
C ALA A 437 -8.88 16.12 13.90
N VAL A 438 -9.58 15.33 13.10
CA VAL A 438 -10.76 14.57 13.51
C VAL A 438 -10.62 13.11 13.10
N GLY A 439 -11.32 12.20 13.78
CA GLY A 439 -11.18 10.77 13.50
C GLY A 439 -12.23 9.87 14.13
N GLU A 440 -11.87 8.60 14.27
CA GLU A 440 -12.73 7.55 14.83
C GLU A 440 -13.17 7.84 16.26
N PHE A 441 -14.31 7.27 16.65
CA PHE A 441 -14.88 7.38 17.99
C PHE A 441 -15.10 8.84 18.45
N GLY A 442 -15.32 9.76 17.49
CA GLY A 442 -15.56 11.17 17.77
C GLY A 442 -14.32 11.95 18.24
N THR A 443 -13.10 11.43 17.96
CA THR A 443 -11.84 12.11 18.25
C THR A 443 -11.80 13.47 17.56
N ILE A 444 -11.47 14.51 18.33
CA ILE A 444 -11.10 15.84 17.83
C ILE A 444 -9.84 16.27 18.58
N LEU A 445 -8.78 16.58 17.84
CA LEU A 445 -7.52 17.08 18.35
C LEU A 445 -7.30 18.50 17.82
N ARG A 446 -6.83 19.41 18.67
CA ARG A 446 -6.53 20.79 18.30
C ARG A 446 -5.09 21.15 18.61
N THR A 447 -4.48 21.92 17.73
CA THR A 447 -3.17 22.56 17.96
C THR A 447 -3.27 24.08 17.72
N THR A 448 -2.41 24.83 18.41
CA THR A 448 -2.26 26.29 18.25
C THR A 448 -0.78 26.70 18.12
N ASP A 449 0.12 25.73 18.02
CA ASP A 449 1.56 25.90 17.96
C ASP A 449 2.18 25.16 16.75
N GLY A 450 1.37 24.86 15.74
CA GLY A 450 1.82 24.22 14.51
C GLY A 450 1.96 22.71 14.63
N GLY A 451 1.18 22.07 15.49
CA GLY A 451 1.21 20.63 15.67
C GLY A 451 2.36 20.12 16.54
N ASN A 452 3.13 21.03 17.15
CA ASN A 452 4.13 20.66 18.16
C ASN A 452 3.45 20.05 19.40
N THR A 453 2.28 20.59 19.77
CA THR A 453 1.40 19.99 20.76
C THR A 453 -0.03 19.88 20.24
N TRP A 454 -0.66 18.74 20.55
CA TRP A 454 -2.05 18.45 20.23
C TRP A 454 -2.84 18.19 21.50
N VAL A 455 -3.99 18.84 21.63
CA VAL A 455 -4.89 18.74 22.78
C VAL A 455 -6.22 18.15 22.32
N GLN A 456 -6.61 17.02 22.92
CA GLN A 456 -7.90 16.39 22.65
C GLN A 456 -9.05 17.23 23.21
N GLN A 457 -10.07 17.46 22.38
CA GLN A 457 -11.27 18.22 22.72
C GLN A 457 -12.39 17.28 23.18
N VAL A 458 -13.14 17.68 24.21
CA VAL A 458 -14.21 16.86 24.78
C VAL A 458 -15.53 17.15 24.05
N THR A 459 -15.98 16.21 23.23
CA THR A 459 -17.25 16.35 22.47
C THR A 459 -18.43 15.59 23.11
N ARG A 460 -18.16 14.68 24.06
CA ARG A 460 -19.13 13.72 24.64
C ARG A 460 -19.89 12.88 23.60
N ARG A 461 -19.33 12.72 22.40
CA ARG A 461 -19.89 11.94 21.28
C ARG A 461 -18.87 10.92 20.82
N ASN A 462 -19.35 9.82 20.25
CA ASN A 462 -18.53 8.67 19.82
C ASN A 462 -18.73 8.30 18.34
N ASN A 463 -19.34 9.18 17.54
CA ASN A 463 -19.50 8.97 16.10
C ASN A 463 -18.20 9.30 15.39
N ASP A 464 -17.76 8.43 14.47
CA ASP A 464 -16.60 8.71 13.62
C ASP A 464 -16.82 10.01 12.82
N LEU A 465 -15.77 10.81 12.74
CA LEU A 465 -15.71 12.06 12.00
C LEU A 465 -14.71 11.89 10.85
N TRP A 466 -15.17 12.08 9.61
CA TRP A 466 -14.39 11.82 8.40
C TRP A 466 -13.85 13.07 7.72
N GLY A 467 -14.41 14.24 8.03
CA GLY A 467 -13.98 15.48 7.42
C GLY A 467 -14.11 16.64 8.38
N VAL A 468 -13.17 17.58 8.29
CA VAL A 468 -13.19 18.84 9.01
C VAL A 468 -12.73 19.96 8.09
N SER A 469 -13.35 21.13 8.22
CA SER A 469 -12.95 22.33 7.50
C SER A 469 -13.20 23.56 8.35
N PHE A 470 -12.19 24.40 8.45
CA PHE A 470 -12.26 25.72 9.06
C PHE A 470 -12.15 26.78 7.96
N ALA A 471 -12.92 27.87 8.11
CA ALA A 471 -12.77 29.03 7.23
C ALA A 471 -11.85 30.11 7.84
N ASP A 472 -11.76 30.12 9.17
CA ASP A 472 -10.94 31.01 9.97
C ASP A 472 -10.65 30.32 11.31
N ALA A 473 -9.87 30.97 12.18
CA ALA A 473 -9.42 30.41 13.46
C ALA A 473 -10.56 30.03 14.41
N ASP A 474 -11.77 30.57 14.23
CA ASP A 474 -12.91 30.41 15.14
C ASP A 474 -14.02 29.52 14.58
N HIS A 475 -14.22 29.50 13.26
CA HIS A 475 -15.38 28.89 12.64
C HIS A 475 -15.04 27.62 11.84
N GLY A 476 -15.42 26.48 12.41
CA GLY A 476 -15.16 25.15 11.85
C GLY A 476 -16.40 24.28 11.75
N THR A 477 -16.36 23.29 10.86
CA THR A 477 -17.38 22.24 10.73
C THR A 477 -16.71 20.88 10.59
N ALA A 478 -17.19 19.89 11.35
CA ALA A 478 -16.79 18.49 11.26
C ALA A 478 -18.00 17.62 10.90
N VAL A 479 -17.79 16.62 10.05
CA VAL A 479 -18.83 15.73 9.53
C VAL A 479 -18.45 14.27 9.67
N GLY A 480 -19.45 13.38 9.68
CA GLY A 480 -19.17 11.95 9.80
C GLY A 480 -20.39 11.04 9.83
N SER A 481 -20.23 9.92 10.53
CA SER A 481 -21.19 8.81 10.56
C SER A 481 -22.59 9.20 11.04
N GLY A 482 -23.62 8.58 10.44
CA GLY A 482 -25.02 8.81 10.82
C GLY A 482 -25.52 10.24 10.54
N GLY A 483 -25.04 10.86 9.45
CA GLY A 483 -25.40 12.22 9.06
C GLY A 483 -24.91 13.29 10.03
N ARG A 484 -23.76 13.08 10.69
CA ARG A 484 -23.26 13.98 11.74
C ARG A 484 -22.78 15.29 11.13
N ILE A 485 -23.20 16.41 11.74
CA ILE A 485 -22.61 17.74 11.55
C ILE A 485 -22.36 18.33 12.93
N LEU A 486 -21.11 18.73 13.18
CA LEU A 486 -20.70 19.50 14.36
C LEU A 486 -20.13 20.83 13.87
N THR A 487 -20.52 21.93 14.50
CA THR A 487 -20.01 23.28 14.20
C THR A 487 -19.38 23.89 15.43
N THR A 488 -18.31 24.65 15.24
CA THR A 488 -17.69 25.48 16.28
C THR A 488 -17.64 26.94 15.84
N ARG A 489 -17.68 27.85 16.81
CA ARG A 489 -17.55 29.31 16.65
C ARG A 489 -16.50 29.90 17.61
N ASP A 490 -15.73 29.04 18.26
CA ASP A 490 -14.66 29.37 19.23
C ASP A 490 -13.38 28.58 18.93
N GLY A 491 -13.24 28.17 17.66
CA GLY A 491 -12.08 27.49 17.09
C GLY A 491 -11.99 26.01 17.43
N GLY A 492 -13.02 25.44 18.05
CA GLY A 492 -13.08 24.04 18.45
C GLY A 492 -12.95 23.82 19.94
N ASN A 493 -13.01 24.87 20.76
CA ASN A 493 -13.14 24.74 22.21
C ASN A 493 -14.49 24.13 22.59
N THR A 494 -15.55 24.48 21.84
CA THR A 494 -16.86 23.84 21.92
C THR A 494 -17.37 23.44 20.54
N TRP A 495 -18.07 22.31 20.49
CA TRP A 495 -18.67 21.75 19.27
C TRP A 495 -20.16 21.53 19.48
N ILE A 496 -20.97 22.16 18.64
CA ILE A 496 -22.43 22.10 18.70
C ILE A 496 -22.94 21.23 17.56
N ARG A 497 -23.79 20.24 17.89
CA ARG A 497 -24.43 19.40 16.88
C ARG A 497 -25.49 20.18 16.13
N GLN A 498 -25.42 20.11 14.80
CA GLN A 498 -26.45 20.63 13.91
C GLN A 498 -27.30 19.49 13.33
N SER A 499 -28.53 19.81 12.93
CA SER A 499 -29.38 18.86 12.22
C SER A 499 -29.04 18.86 10.74
N SER A 500 -28.68 17.70 10.19
CA SER A 500 -28.45 17.51 8.75
C SER A 500 -29.73 17.14 7.99
N GLY A 501 -30.79 16.72 8.69
CA GLY A 501 -32.02 16.20 8.07
C GLY A 501 -31.89 14.79 7.48
N THR A 502 -30.72 14.15 7.60
CA THR A 502 -30.46 12.80 7.07
C THR A 502 -29.74 11.91 8.09
N GLY A 503 -29.94 10.60 7.98
CA GLY A 503 -29.13 9.60 8.70
C GLY A 503 -28.01 9.02 7.86
N VAL A 504 -27.93 9.38 6.58
CA VAL A 504 -26.88 8.93 5.67
C VAL A 504 -25.56 9.60 6.06
N PRO A 505 -24.46 8.86 6.11
CA PRO A 505 -23.19 9.42 6.53
C PRO A 505 -22.63 10.51 5.61
N LEU A 506 -21.92 11.48 6.21
CA LEU A 506 -21.33 12.65 5.54
C LEU A 506 -19.81 12.55 5.60
N THR A 507 -19.15 12.69 4.45
CA THR A 507 -17.74 12.31 4.21
C THR A 507 -16.83 13.51 3.97
N GLY A 508 -17.35 14.58 3.36
CA GLY A 508 -16.58 15.74 2.96
C GLY A 508 -17.24 17.03 3.42
N VAL A 509 -16.41 18.04 3.72
CA VAL A 509 -16.84 19.38 4.11
C VAL A 509 -15.87 20.42 3.56
N SER A 510 -16.40 21.56 3.12
CA SER A 510 -15.63 22.73 2.74
C SER A 510 -16.36 23.98 3.20
N ARG A 511 -15.67 24.86 3.92
CA ARG A 511 -16.16 26.20 4.29
C ARG A 511 -15.33 27.25 3.59
N THR A 512 -16.01 28.27 3.08
CA THR A 512 -15.35 29.41 2.41
C THR A 512 -15.27 30.64 3.30
N ASP A 513 -16.21 30.77 4.25
CA ASP A 513 -16.22 31.84 5.25
C ASP A 513 -17.00 31.40 6.50
N ALA A 514 -17.15 32.30 7.48
CA ALA A 514 -17.90 32.07 8.73
C ALA A 514 -19.34 31.55 8.52
N ASN A 515 -20.01 31.94 7.43
CA ASN A 515 -21.42 31.67 7.17
C ASN A 515 -21.66 30.58 6.12
N ILE A 516 -20.77 30.46 5.13
CA ILE A 516 -20.96 29.58 3.99
C ILE A 516 -20.18 28.28 4.16
N GLY A 517 -20.88 27.14 4.02
CA GLY A 517 -20.29 25.82 4.03
C GLY A 517 -21.08 24.82 3.22
N THR A 518 -20.39 23.86 2.63
CA THR A 518 -20.99 22.74 1.89
C THR A 518 -20.46 21.43 2.45
N VAL A 519 -21.35 20.47 2.63
CA VAL A 519 -21.04 19.10 3.06
C VAL A 519 -21.54 18.12 2.01
N THR A 520 -20.84 17.01 1.89
CA THR A 520 -21.19 15.94 0.96
C THR A 520 -21.13 14.57 1.65
N GLY A 521 -21.75 13.55 1.05
CA GLY A 521 -21.84 12.23 1.66
C GLY A 521 -22.39 11.16 0.73
N GLY A 522 -22.79 10.06 1.35
CA GLY A 522 -23.34 8.91 0.64
C GLY A 522 -24.63 9.22 -0.11
N ALA A 523 -24.97 8.37 -1.08
CA ALA A 523 -26.17 8.48 -1.91
C ALA A 523 -26.31 9.86 -2.61
N GLY A 524 -25.19 10.44 -3.06
CA GLY A 524 -25.16 11.72 -3.76
C GLY A 524 -25.55 12.93 -2.91
N ILE A 525 -25.52 12.84 -1.58
CA ILE A 525 -25.96 13.95 -0.72
C ILE A 525 -25.02 15.15 -0.84
N ILE A 526 -25.62 16.32 -1.02
CA ILE A 526 -24.98 17.62 -0.89
C ILE A 526 -25.89 18.49 -0.02
N LEU A 527 -25.36 19.05 1.07
CA LEU A 527 -26.08 20.03 1.90
C LEU A 527 -25.26 21.32 1.96
N ARG A 528 -25.94 22.46 1.96
CA ARG A 528 -25.33 23.77 2.00
C ARG A 528 -25.90 24.63 3.11
N THR A 529 -25.04 25.41 3.76
CA THR A 529 -25.42 26.45 4.72
C THR A 529 -24.91 27.81 4.24
N THR A 530 -25.67 28.85 4.55
CA THR A 530 -25.31 30.26 4.33
C THR A 530 -25.51 31.10 5.61
N ASP A 531 -25.75 30.45 6.75
CA ASP A 531 -26.01 31.09 8.05
C ASP A 531 -25.10 30.52 9.16
N GLY A 532 -23.94 29.98 8.77
CA GLY A 532 -22.92 29.45 9.68
C GLY A 532 -23.30 28.10 10.29
N GLY A 533 -24.06 27.30 9.56
CA GLY A 533 -24.45 25.95 9.93
C GLY A 533 -25.71 25.87 10.80
N ASN A 534 -26.44 26.97 11.00
CA ASN A 534 -27.70 26.95 11.74
C ASN A 534 -28.78 26.22 10.95
N ASN A 535 -28.77 26.36 9.62
CA ASN A 535 -29.62 25.61 8.70
C ASN A 535 -28.79 25.00 7.56
N TRP A 536 -29.09 23.74 7.25
CA TRP A 536 -28.49 22.98 6.15
C TRP A 536 -29.56 22.63 5.12
N VAL A 537 -29.41 23.16 3.91
CA VAL A 537 -30.36 23.03 2.81
C VAL A 537 -29.84 21.99 1.81
N PRO A 538 -30.59 20.92 1.51
CA PRO A 538 -30.22 19.95 0.47
C PRO A 538 -30.10 20.58 -0.91
N GLN A 539 -29.07 20.17 -1.66
CA GLN A 539 -28.85 20.54 -3.06
C GLN A 539 -29.04 19.31 -3.95
N VAL A 540 -29.51 19.52 -5.18
CA VAL A 540 -29.70 18.44 -6.15
C VAL A 540 -28.35 18.14 -6.83
N SER A 541 -27.78 16.97 -6.55
CA SER A 541 -26.51 16.53 -7.14
C SER A 541 -26.65 15.88 -8.52
N GLY A 542 -27.82 15.32 -8.83
CA GLY A 542 -28.07 14.58 -10.07
C GLY A 542 -27.46 13.17 -10.09
N THR A 543 -26.93 12.66 -8.98
CA THR A 543 -26.35 11.31 -8.88
C THR A 543 -26.79 10.60 -7.60
N LEU A 544 -26.68 9.27 -7.59
CA LEU A 544 -26.83 8.43 -6.40
C LEU A 544 -25.49 7.86 -5.93
N ASN A 545 -24.39 8.15 -6.62
CA ASN A 545 -23.06 7.69 -6.25
C ASN A 545 -22.63 8.35 -4.93
N ASP A 546 -21.86 7.63 -4.11
CA ASP A 546 -21.31 8.25 -2.91
C ASP A 546 -20.30 9.32 -3.29
N LEU A 547 -20.46 10.49 -2.69
CA LEU A 547 -19.52 11.60 -2.80
C LEU A 547 -18.62 11.57 -1.57
N LEU A 548 -17.30 11.65 -1.78
CA LEU A 548 -16.30 11.44 -0.73
C LEU A 548 -15.67 12.74 -0.23
N ARG A 549 -15.48 13.73 -1.13
CA ARG A 549 -14.85 15.00 -0.79
C ARG A 549 -15.44 16.14 -1.61
N VAL A 550 -15.32 17.35 -1.07
CA VAL A 550 -15.76 18.59 -1.71
C VAL A 550 -14.74 19.69 -1.42
N SER A 551 -14.51 20.56 -2.40
CA SER A 551 -13.63 21.73 -2.29
C SER A 551 -14.33 22.91 -2.96
N PHE A 552 -14.44 24.01 -2.23
CA PHE A 552 -14.85 25.32 -2.75
C PHE A 552 -13.68 26.29 -2.67
N THR A 553 -13.52 27.11 -3.70
CA THR A 553 -12.51 28.18 -3.76
C THR A 553 -13.09 29.54 -3.39
N ASP A 554 -14.39 29.71 -3.64
CA ASP A 554 -15.17 30.87 -3.27
C ASP A 554 -16.63 30.45 -3.01
N ALA A 555 -17.50 31.41 -2.71
CA ALA A 555 -18.91 31.13 -2.41
C ALA A 555 -19.65 30.43 -3.58
N ASN A 556 -19.21 30.58 -4.82
CA ASN A 556 -19.92 30.11 -6.02
C ASN A 556 -19.29 28.87 -6.64
N SER A 557 -17.97 28.75 -6.58
CA SER A 557 -17.19 27.77 -7.34
C SER A 557 -16.77 26.60 -6.46
N GLY A 558 -17.29 25.40 -6.76
CA GLY A 558 -16.99 24.20 -5.99
C GLY A 558 -16.99 22.93 -6.81
N THR A 559 -16.23 21.94 -6.37
CA THR A 559 -16.12 20.62 -7.00
C THR A 559 -16.24 19.53 -5.94
N THR A 560 -16.99 18.48 -6.22
CA THR A 560 -17.07 17.27 -5.38
C THR A 560 -16.74 16.03 -6.20
N VAL A 561 -16.11 15.05 -5.55
CA VAL A 561 -15.65 13.81 -6.17
C VAL A 561 -16.12 12.59 -5.39
N GLY A 562 -16.18 11.43 -6.05
CA GLY A 562 -16.63 10.21 -5.39
C GLY A 562 -16.49 8.93 -6.24
N GLN A 563 -17.38 7.98 -5.97
CA GLN A 563 -17.39 6.66 -6.61
C GLN A 563 -17.52 6.73 -8.14
N PHE A 564 -17.01 5.70 -8.82
CA PHE A 564 -17.17 5.50 -10.26
C PHE A 564 -16.67 6.69 -11.11
N GLY A 565 -15.55 7.30 -10.71
CA GLY A 565 -14.98 8.46 -11.40
C GLY A 565 -15.83 9.72 -11.32
N THR A 566 -16.79 9.80 -10.39
CA THR A 566 -17.72 10.93 -10.30
C THR A 566 -16.97 12.22 -9.97
N ILE A 567 -17.13 13.23 -10.82
CA ILE A 567 -16.76 14.63 -10.56
C ILE A 567 -18.00 15.47 -10.86
N LEU A 568 -18.45 16.26 -9.89
CA LEU A 568 -19.50 17.26 -10.08
C LEU A 568 -18.94 18.65 -9.77
N ARG A 569 -19.28 19.64 -10.59
CA ARG A 569 -18.86 21.04 -10.43
C ARG A 569 -20.04 21.97 -10.36
N THR A 570 -19.93 23.01 -9.54
CA THR A 570 -20.85 24.14 -9.48
C THR A 570 -20.08 25.44 -9.64
N THR A 571 -20.71 26.43 -10.26
CA THR A 571 -20.21 27.81 -10.40
C THR A 571 -21.26 28.84 -9.94
N ASP A 572 -22.35 28.37 -9.31
CA ASP A 572 -23.50 29.17 -8.88
C ASP A 572 -23.87 28.89 -7.41
N GLY A 573 -22.88 28.46 -6.63
CA GLY A 573 -23.03 28.25 -5.19
C GLY A 573 -23.83 26.99 -4.86
N GLY A 574 -23.79 25.98 -5.73
CA GLY A 574 -24.47 24.71 -5.53
C GLY A 574 -25.92 24.67 -5.95
N THR A 575 -26.43 25.74 -6.57
CA THR A 575 -27.79 25.77 -7.16
C THR A 575 -27.89 24.74 -8.27
N ASN A 576 -26.85 24.61 -9.10
CA ASN A 576 -26.70 23.57 -10.10
C ASN A 576 -25.34 22.87 -9.96
N TRP A 577 -25.37 21.54 -10.02
CA TRP A 577 -24.19 20.69 -10.07
C TRP A 577 -24.12 20.00 -11.42
N VAL A 578 -23.03 20.23 -12.15
CA VAL A 578 -22.80 19.75 -13.51
C VAL A 578 -21.74 18.63 -13.48
N PRO A 579 -22.07 17.42 -13.96
CA PRO A 579 -21.10 16.34 -14.09
C PRO A 579 -19.95 16.69 -15.05
N GLN A 580 -18.74 16.32 -14.67
CA GLN A 580 -17.53 16.48 -15.49
C GLN A 580 -17.00 15.11 -15.94
N GLN A 581 -16.31 15.08 -17.08
CA GLN A 581 -15.67 13.85 -17.59
C GLN A 581 -14.30 13.70 -16.93
N SER A 582 -14.16 12.71 -16.04
CA SER A 582 -12.90 12.42 -15.34
C SER A 582 -11.93 11.58 -16.17
N GLY A 583 -12.43 10.84 -17.17
CA GLY A 583 -11.63 9.90 -17.96
C GLY A 583 -11.33 8.57 -17.26
N THR A 584 -11.93 8.32 -16.08
CA THR A 584 -11.77 7.08 -15.31
C THR A 584 -13.09 6.63 -14.70
N THR A 585 -13.20 5.34 -14.35
CA THR A 585 -14.30 4.78 -13.57
C THR A 585 -13.88 4.41 -12.15
N GLU A 586 -12.65 4.74 -11.77
CA GLU A 586 -12.11 4.41 -10.45
C GLU A 586 -12.59 5.37 -9.36
N LEU A 587 -12.45 4.94 -8.10
CA LEU A 587 -12.84 5.74 -6.94
C LEU A 587 -11.95 7.00 -6.82
N LEU A 588 -12.58 8.18 -6.75
CA LEU A 588 -11.91 9.45 -6.49
C LEU A 588 -12.10 9.84 -5.03
N THR A 589 -10.99 10.06 -4.34
CA THR A 589 -10.90 10.13 -2.87
C THR A 589 -10.60 11.55 -2.37
N GLY A 590 -9.95 12.38 -3.18
CA GLY A 590 -9.50 13.72 -2.80
C GLY A 590 -9.72 14.74 -3.90
N VAL A 591 -10.00 15.99 -3.53
CA VAL A 591 -10.09 17.13 -4.44
C VAL A 591 -9.59 18.37 -3.74
N SER A 592 -8.80 19.17 -4.45
CA SER A 592 -8.28 20.45 -3.97
C SER A 592 -8.11 21.41 -5.14
N PHE A 593 -8.50 22.66 -4.94
CA PHE A 593 -8.33 23.74 -5.90
C PHE A 593 -7.62 24.92 -5.23
N THR A 594 -6.76 25.60 -5.98
CA THR A 594 -6.09 26.83 -5.51
C THR A 594 -6.83 28.08 -5.95
N ASP A 595 -7.54 27.99 -7.08
CA ASP A 595 -8.40 29.02 -7.63
C ASP A 595 -9.47 28.36 -8.52
N VAL A 596 -10.32 29.16 -9.14
CA VAL A 596 -11.44 28.65 -9.96
C VAL A 596 -11.00 27.78 -11.13
N ASN A 597 -9.76 27.92 -11.62
CA ASN A 597 -9.26 27.25 -12.81
C ASN A 597 -8.34 26.07 -12.49
N HIS A 598 -7.54 26.16 -11.44
CA HIS A 598 -6.50 25.18 -11.12
C HIS A 598 -6.90 24.26 -9.98
N GLY A 599 -6.97 22.96 -10.28
CA GLY A 599 -7.28 21.95 -9.28
C GLY A 599 -6.70 20.59 -9.60
N MET A 600 -6.60 19.76 -8.57
CA MET A 600 -6.19 18.38 -8.66
C MET A 600 -7.14 17.48 -7.88
N VAL A 601 -7.26 16.24 -8.37
CA VAL A 601 -8.05 15.17 -7.79
C VAL A 601 -7.16 13.95 -7.62
N SER A 602 -7.27 13.26 -6.48
CA SER A 602 -6.62 11.98 -6.24
C SER A 602 -7.63 10.84 -6.19
N GLY A 603 -7.16 9.61 -6.40
CA GLY A 603 -7.98 8.41 -6.31
C GLY A 603 -7.18 7.14 -5.99
N VAL A 604 -7.89 6.02 -6.06
CA VAL A 604 -7.29 4.68 -5.95
C VAL A 604 -6.34 4.40 -7.13
N PHE A 605 -5.49 3.39 -7.00
CA PHE A 605 -4.54 2.98 -8.04
C PHE A 605 -3.59 4.10 -8.51
N GLY A 606 -3.17 4.98 -7.60
CA GLY A 606 -2.24 6.07 -7.88
C GLY A 606 -2.82 7.18 -8.76
N ILE A 607 -4.13 7.24 -8.99
CA ILE A 607 -4.74 8.21 -9.91
C ILE A 607 -4.56 9.64 -9.39
N ILE A 608 -4.04 10.51 -10.26
CA ILE A 608 -4.08 11.96 -10.08
C ILE A 608 -4.60 12.61 -11.36
N LEU A 609 -5.69 13.37 -11.26
CA LEU A 609 -6.22 14.18 -12.35
C LEU A 609 -5.94 15.65 -12.06
N ARG A 610 -5.57 16.42 -13.10
CA ARG A 610 -5.34 17.86 -13.00
C ARG A 610 -6.18 18.63 -14.00
N THR A 611 -6.66 19.79 -13.59
CA THR A 611 -7.33 20.75 -14.46
C THR A 611 -6.67 22.13 -14.36
N THR A 612 -6.70 22.88 -15.46
CA THR A 612 -6.26 24.28 -15.56
C THR A 612 -7.33 25.21 -16.13
N ASP A 613 -8.51 24.66 -16.44
CA ASP A 613 -9.64 25.36 -17.05
C ASP A 613 -10.89 25.28 -16.18
N GLY A 614 -10.72 24.94 -14.91
CA GLY A 614 -11.85 24.82 -14.00
C GLY A 614 -12.67 23.56 -14.29
N GLY A 615 -12.01 22.45 -14.56
CA GLY A 615 -12.64 21.15 -14.70
C GLY A 615 -13.43 20.95 -15.99
N GLU A 616 -13.34 21.87 -16.96
CA GLU A 616 -13.84 21.63 -18.33
C GLU A 616 -13.08 20.44 -18.93
N THR A 617 -11.77 20.36 -18.68
CA THR A 617 -10.95 19.20 -18.99
C THR A 617 -10.13 18.73 -17.78
N TRP A 618 -9.91 17.41 -17.73
CA TRP A 618 -9.08 16.73 -16.74
C TRP A 618 -7.99 15.92 -17.44
N VAL A 619 -6.75 16.15 -17.04
CA VAL A 619 -5.57 15.45 -17.54
C VAL A 619 -5.08 14.49 -16.46
N LEU A 620 -4.99 13.20 -16.79
CA LEU A 620 -4.38 12.19 -15.94
C LEU A 620 -2.86 12.42 -15.89
N GLU A 621 -2.32 12.54 -14.68
CA GLU A 621 -0.88 12.60 -14.43
C GLU A 621 -0.37 11.25 -13.92
N THR A 622 0.77 10.81 -14.44
CA THR A 622 1.41 9.56 -14.02
C THR A 622 2.05 9.72 -12.65
N THR A 623 1.79 8.78 -11.75
CA THR A 623 2.45 8.64 -10.45
C THR A 623 3.39 7.44 -10.48
N PRO A 624 4.43 7.40 -9.63
CA PRO A 624 5.39 6.29 -9.59
C PRO A 624 4.89 5.11 -8.73
N THR A 625 3.58 4.94 -8.60
CA THR A 625 2.95 3.91 -7.77
C THR A 625 1.55 3.58 -8.28
N ASP A 626 1.04 2.43 -7.88
CA ASP A 626 -0.37 2.02 -7.97
C ASP A 626 -1.04 1.99 -6.58
N TYR A 627 -0.42 2.56 -5.55
CA TYR A 627 -1.03 2.68 -4.23
C TYR A 627 -2.22 3.64 -4.23
N ASP A 628 -3.21 3.33 -3.40
CA ASP A 628 -4.35 4.21 -3.17
C ASP A 628 -3.90 5.51 -2.52
N LEU A 629 -4.32 6.63 -3.12
CA LEU A 629 -4.10 7.97 -2.58
C LEU A 629 -5.37 8.41 -1.88
N SER A 630 -5.31 8.69 -0.58
CA SER A 630 -6.47 9.08 0.22
C SER A 630 -6.81 10.57 0.05
N ARG A 631 -5.78 11.41 -0.19
CA ARG A 631 -5.98 12.86 -0.28
C ARG A 631 -4.91 13.57 -1.11
N ILE A 632 -5.29 14.74 -1.64
CA ILE A 632 -4.42 15.70 -2.29
C ILE A 632 -4.68 17.12 -1.79
N SER A 633 -3.62 17.91 -1.65
CA SER A 633 -3.67 19.34 -1.33
C SER A 633 -2.81 20.13 -2.31
N CYS A 634 -3.43 21.11 -2.98
CA CYS A 634 -2.76 22.01 -3.91
C CYS A 634 -2.25 23.25 -3.17
N THR A 635 -1.01 23.64 -3.42
CA THR A 635 -0.38 24.85 -2.83
C THR A 635 -0.06 25.92 -3.88
N GLY A 636 -0.37 25.65 -5.15
CA GLY A 636 -0.32 26.60 -6.25
C GLY A 636 -0.74 25.92 -7.55
N ALA A 637 -0.86 26.69 -8.64
CA ALA A 637 -1.35 26.20 -9.93
C ALA A 637 -0.62 24.96 -10.48
N ASN A 638 0.64 24.75 -10.07
CA ASN A 638 1.49 23.64 -10.49
C ASN A 638 2.03 22.80 -9.32
N ASN A 639 1.65 23.09 -8.08
CA ASN A 639 2.21 22.45 -6.89
C ASN A 639 1.11 21.69 -6.14
N GLY A 640 1.39 20.42 -5.82
CA GLY A 640 0.49 19.59 -5.06
C GLY A 640 1.24 18.54 -4.26
N THR A 641 0.61 18.12 -3.16
CA THR A 641 1.06 17.01 -2.31
C THR A 641 -0.08 16.01 -2.19
N ALA A 642 0.19 14.74 -2.46
CA ALA A 642 -0.76 13.64 -2.29
C ALA A 642 -0.26 12.68 -1.19
N VAL A 643 -1.19 12.10 -0.44
CA VAL A 643 -0.89 11.13 0.63
C VAL A 643 -1.81 9.91 0.53
N GLY A 644 -1.38 8.75 1.06
CA GLY A 644 -2.22 7.56 1.04
C GLY A 644 -1.63 6.33 1.73
N TYR A 645 -1.86 5.16 1.10
CA TYR A 645 -1.52 3.84 1.64
C TYR A 645 -0.04 3.72 2.01
N GLY A 646 0.25 2.99 3.09
CA GLY A 646 1.62 2.68 3.51
C GLY A 646 2.43 3.91 3.92
N GLY A 647 1.75 4.98 4.33
CA GLY A 647 2.37 6.26 4.66
C GLY A 647 2.85 7.04 3.44
N SER A 648 2.42 6.66 2.23
CA SER A 648 2.92 7.29 1.01
C SER A 648 2.69 8.81 1.01
N ILE A 649 3.73 9.55 0.64
CA ILE A 649 3.67 10.99 0.41
C ILE A 649 4.34 11.28 -0.93
N PHE A 650 3.61 11.95 -1.81
CA PHE A 650 4.08 12.40 -3.11
C PHE A 650 4.02 13.90 -3.22
N ARG A 651 5.00 14.46 -3.93
CA ARG A 651 5.07 15.88 -4.25
C ARG A 651 5.22 16.06 -5.74
N ARG A 652 4.46 17.00 -6.31
CA ARG A 652 4.61 17.39 -7.70
C ARG A 652 5.82 18.31 -7.85
N GLU A 653 6.77 17.94 -8.70
CA GLU A 653 8.01 18.67 -8.93
C GLU A 653 8.16 19.01 -10.41
N ALA A 654 8.76 20.17 -10.72
CA ALA A 654 9.14 20.50 -12.08
C ALA A 654 10.29 19.60 -12.56
N VAL A 655 10.25 19.19 -13.83
CA VAL A 655 11.37 18.50 -14.49
C VAL A 655 12.54 19.49 -14.55
N ARG A 656 13.66 19.13 -13.94
CA ARG A 656 14.87 19.95 -13.89
C ARG A 656 15.69 19.82 -15.16
#